data_AF-A0A9W6F0Z2-F1
#
_entry.id   AF-A0A9W6F0Z2-F1
#
_cell.length_a   1.000
_cell.length_b   1.000
_cell.length_c   1.000
_cell.angle_alpha   90.00
_cell.angle_beta   90.00
_cell.angle_gamma   90.00
#
_symmetry.space_group_name_H-M   'P 1'
#
loop_
_entity.id
_entity.type
_entity.pdbx_description
1 polymer ?
#
loop_
_entity_poly.entity_id
_entity_poly.type
_entity_poly.pdbx_seq_one_letter_code
_entity_poly.pdbx_strand_id
1 'polypeptide(L)'
;MAAATLLCSRAELVGATFDQCSGSVLVTVQGDGVQSYNLEQRQLGSLTLGSRSALEFQVASAQHSERAHDADQQQQRLGVVASVVHDRNAKSYSLCLSDPGSATRPISDAPSRLALPGPAQSCHILQQRQQTTAAGDSAAPRCLAAAVVLSDGRVGVTELGPDSAGQLHVPPSGQQPAPRTVLATSSQDTLLVAAQSAAGSPVTLRVLRLAPSTDGSGAGLTQAKTLTLACPGAGAAAAHAIPTGLTMTAAFALLQWSNGHATAVHGISGGAAAGAMRPCTFPLANTLLANGASTSASTAAAAPPPATASGRKRKNADAAATGGVRPRVLCAAVDDRQFVVLDLESAAAQSQVCFSLHDAQFGCPLSSGSLDLDAPLLNLDAAQCAVVAAGPEATIVRLGKAVHALHIRTQPVSLLSMVARLSVSATSAAAAAASAGTQAKPGSAGIGGSGVAKALVTLPAPVALDQGLLSAQAPDATAATGSSVAADDAQDVVLEPVPAAAVTRPEDICNSLIEQLSAAAAAAAPSPPPQSLLDSAVSYIAGRRQHGMAVPPQLLALTARGLAAAKQWSQLGTLLQHVPQAGLCGCSEVMVAVAAAQQYQLLSRLATCLDEVEPAALVTALQQLLAPSTSSNLAARQQYYRALRESAAKRVAEAEQAVAAAAAAARGGADRPAARSDGGGAAAAGGALALAQCAAAAVDGFSYREVLLHPVLAIPADAPAVQVALRRLSAPAADALLAYLAKWVIKYTGGAIGDMAAYVALPQELLFPYYHQVLEWTRMTMDSHLARLLMARAPLPALESLQAALTSAVEGSKRLIMLRGALEHVNTAAPLPAAHIAVATQYTAEVLDLRVR
;
A
#
# COMPACT_ATOMS: atom_id res chain seq x y z
N MET A 1 16.90 -5.36 -7.78
CA MET A 1 17.52 -4.09 -7.33
C MET A 1 18.83 -3.96 -8.07
N ALA A 2 19.21 -2.76 -8.51
CA ALA A 2 20.52 -2.50 -9.10
C ALA A 2 21.12 -1.26 -8.42
N ALA A 3 22.38 -1.35 -7.97
CA ALA A 3 23.17 -0.20 -7.55
C ALA A 3 23.95 0.31 -8.77
N ALA A 4 23.94 1.62 -8.97
CA ALA A 4 24.86 2.30 -9.88
C ALA A 4 25.75 3.23 -9.03
N THR A 5 27.06 2.97 -9.00
CA THR A 5 28.06 3.78 -8.29
C THR A 5 28.49 4.99 -9.12
N LEU A 6 28.16 6.23 -8.72
CA LEU A 6 28.68 7.45 -9.35
C LEU A 6 30.00 7.85 -8.66
N LEU A 7 31.13 7.58 -9.32
CA LEU A 7 32.47 7.83 -8.77
C LEU A 7 32.92 9.28 -9.02
N CYS A 8 32.72 10.17 -8.04
CA CYS A 8 33.57 11.36 -7.88
C CYS A 8 34.72 10.99 -6.92
N SER A 9 35.89 10.63 -7.44
CA SER A 9 36.98 10.05 -6.64
C SER A 9 38.08 11.03 -6.21
N ARG A 10 38.05 12.31 -6.63
CA ARG A 10 39.22 13.21 -6.50
C ARG A 10 39.00 14.54 -5.77
N ALA A 11 37.78 15.01 -5.58
CA ALA A 11 37.51 16.34 -5.01
C ALA A 11 36.51 16.31 -3.84
N GLU A 12 36.47 17.39 -3.05
CA GLU A 12 35.63 17.51 -1.85
C GLU A 12 34.16 17.69 -2.27
N LEU A 13 33.35 16.66 -2.05
CA LEU A 13 31.93 16.65 -2.37
C LEU A 13 31.15 17.55 -1.39
N VAL A 14 30.58 18.64 -1.91
CA VAL A 14 29.75 19.57 -1.12
C VAL A 14 28.35 18.97 -0.91
N GLY A 15 27.78 18.37 -1.95
CA GLY A 15 26.52 17.64 -1.86
C GLY A 15 26.00 17.23 -3.24
N ALA A 16 24.80 16.66 -3.27
CA ALA A 16 24.10 16.33 -4.50
C ALA A 16 22.62 16.70 -4.39
N THR A 17 21.90 16.70 -5.49
CA THR A 17 20.44 16.86 -5.58
C THR A 17 19.92 15.97 -6.71
N PHE A 18 18.61 15.68 -6.73
CA PHE A 18 17.97 14.91 -7.79
C PHE A 18 16.88 15.75 -8.44
N ASP A 19 16.98 15.93 -9.75
CA ASP A 19 15.93 16.57 -10.53
C ASP A 19 14.95 15.50 -11.02
N GLN A 20 13.79 15.44 -10.37
CA GLN A 20 12.71 14.49 -10.70
C GLN A 20 12.20 14.65 -12.14
N CYS A 21 12.29 15.85 -12.73
CA CYS A 21 11.78 16.12 -14.07
C CYS A 21 12.70 15.54 -15.14
N SER A 22 14.02 15.77 -15.03
CA SER A 22 14.99 15.21 -15.97
C SER A 22 15.44 13.78 -15.64
N GLY A 23 15.18 13.30 -14.42
CA GLY A 23 15.75 12.04 -13.93
C GLY A 23 17.27 12.11 -13.82
N SER A 24 17.82 13.30 -13.53
CA SER A 24 19.26 13.53 -13.43
C SER A 24 19.70 13.81 -11.99
N VAL A 25 20.91 13.38 -11.66
CA VAL A 25 21.57 13.63 -10.39
C VAL A 25 22.56 14.77 -10.59
N LEU A 26 22.40 15.83 -9.81
CA LEU A 26 23.32 16.95 -9.80
C LEU A 26 24.31 16.78 -8.64
N VAL A 27 25.60 16.86 -8.92
CA VAL A 27 26.67 16.67 -7.95
C VAL A 27 27.48 17.97 -7.87
N THR A 28 27.52 18.59 -6.69
CA THR A 28 28.28 19.82 -6.43
C THR A 28 29.61 19.45 -5.77
N VAL A 29 30.69 19.75 -6.47
CA VAL A 29 32.05 19.39 -6.08
C VAL A 29 32.89 20.65 -5.93
N GLN A 30 33.57 20.78 -4.80
CA GLN A 30 34.44 21.91 -4.55
C GLN A 30 35.63 21.87 -5.51
N GLY A 31 35.88 22.97 -6.22
CA GLY A 31 36.92 23.08 -7.26
C GLY A 31 36.46 22.66 -8.66
N ASP A 32 35.79 21.50 -8.79
CA ASP A 32 35.38 20.95 -10.09
C ASP A 32 34.06 21.55 -10.63
N GLY A 33 33.24 22.16 -9.75
CA GLY A 33 31.98 22.77 -10.14
C GLY A 33 30.76 21.89 -9.89
N VAL A 34 29.71 22.11 -10.67
CA VAL A 34 28.43 21.38 -10.63
C VAL A 34 28.36 20.46 -11.84
N GLN A 35 28.22 19.16 -11.61
CA GLN A 35 28.16 18.14 -12.66
C GLN A 35 26.79 17.46 -12.65
N SER A 36 26.19 17.29 -13.83
CA SER A 36 24.91 16.59 -13.99
C SER A 36 25.15 15.21 -14.59
N TYR A 37 24.51 14.18 -14.02
CA TYR A 37 24.58 12.79 -14.49
C TYR A 37 23.17 12.25 -14.70
N ASN A 38 22.96 11.41 -15.72
CA ASN A 38 21.75 10.59 -15.78
C ASN A 38 21.88 9.35 -14.86
N LEU A 39 20.78 8.62 -14.68
CA LEU A 39 20.78 7.37 -13.90
C LEU A 39 21.67 6.26 -14.50
N GLU A 40 22.05 6.37 -15.78
CA GLU A 40 23.01 5.49 -16.45
C GLU A 40 24.47 5.97 -16.32
N GLN A 41 24.74 6.94 -15.43
CA GLN A 41 26.07 7.50 -15.16
C GLN A 41 26.71 8.29 -16.30
N ARG A 42 25.96 8.62 -17.35
CA ARG A 42 26.42 9.52 -18.40
C ARG A 42 26.37 10.95 -17.90
N GLN A 43 27.51 11.64 -17.98
CA GLN A 43 27.58 13.06 -17.69
C GLN A 43 26.77 13.82 -18.75
N LEU A 44 25.76 14.57 -18.29
CA LEU A 44 24.87 15.38 -19.13
C LEU A 44 25.39 16.82 -19.28
N GLY A 45 26.12 17.32 -18.29
CA GLY A 45 26.63 18.69 -18.29
C GLY A 45 27.59 18.97 -17.13
N SER A 46 28.31 20.09 -17.23
CA SER A 46 29.22 20.57 -16.20
C SER A 46 29.25 22.10 -16.20
N LEU A 47 29.23 22.70 -15.01
CA LEU A 47 29.35 24.14 -14.79
C LEU A 47 30.47 24.38 -13.79
N THR A 48 31.52 25.09 -14.20
CA THR A 48 32.66 25.37 -13.30
C THR A 48 32.33 26.50 -12.33
N LEU A 49 32.93 26.49 -11.13
CA LEU A 49 32.74 27.59 -10.16
C LEU A 49 33.37 28.90 -10.64
N GLY A 50 34.48 28.81 -11.39
CA GLY A 50 35.32 29.94 -11.79
C GLY A 50 36.75 29.81 -11.25
N SER A 51 37.70 30.58 -11.78
CA SER A 51 39.14 30.46 -11.47
C SER A 51 39.57 31.17 -10.18
N ARG A 52 38.65 31.80 -9.44
CA ARG A 52 38.97 32.53 -8.21
C ARG A 52 39.09 31.57 -7.04
N SER A 53 40.31 31.41 -6.51
CA SER A 53 40.62 30.51 -5.39
C SER A 53 39.91 30.83 -4.08
N ALA A 54 39.34 32.04 -3.94
CA ALA A 54 38.59 32.47 -2.75
C ALA A 54 37.10 32.11 -2.78
N LEU A 55 36.60 31.55 -3.89
CA LEU A 55 35.20 31.15 -4.02
C LEU A 55 35.00 29.69 -3.59
N GLU A 56 33.94 29.44 -2.84
CA GLU A 56 33.51 28.10 -2.48
C GLU A 56 32.01 27.93 -2.59
N PHE A 57 31.58 26.71 -2.91
CA PHE A 57 30.16 26.37 -2.79
C PHE A 57 29.84 26.17 -1.32
N GLN A 58 28.80 26.83 -0.85
CA GLN A 58 28.37 26.69 0.54
C GLN A 58 27.49 25.45 0.75
N VAL A 59 26.62 25.15 -0.22
CA VAL A 59 25.62 24.08 -0.14
C VAL A 59 25.49 23.39 -1.49
N ALA A 60 24.80 22.25 -1.53
CA ALA A 60 24.46 21.57 -2.77
C ALA A 60 23.64 22.49 -3.70
N SER A 61 23.99 22.47 -4.98
CA SER A 61 23.27 23.18 -6.03
C SER A 61 21.97 22.45 -6.38
N ALA A 62 20.93 23.20 -6.73
CA ALA A 62 19.66 22.65 -7.22
C ALA A 62 19.51 22.92 -8.72
N GLN A 63 18.93 21.98 -9.45
CA GLN A 63 18.59 22.13 -10.86
C GLN A 63 17.13 21.76 -11.10
N HIS A 64 16.50 22.48 -12.02
CA HIS A 64 15.25 22.09 -12.63
C HIS A 64 15.42 22.08 -14.15
N SER A 65 14.87 21.07 -14.82
CA SER A 65 14.88 20.97 -16.28
C SER A 65 13.51 20.53 -16.79
N GLU A 66 12.98 21.27 -17.76
CA GLU A 66 11.74 20.88 -18.41
C GLU A 66 12.00 19.81 -19.49
N ARG A 67 11.13 18.79 -19.55
CA ARG A 67 11.12 17.84 -20.67
C ARG A 67 10.44 18.52 -21.86
N ALA A 68 11.17 18.74 -22.95
CA ALA A 68 10.57 19.11 -24.22
C ALA A 68 9.61 18.00 -24.66
N HIS A 69 8.32 18.31 -24.79
CA HIS A 69 7.33 17.33 -25.23
C HIS A 69 7.33 17.11 -26.75
N ASP A 70 7.98 18.00 -27.51
CA ASP A 70 8.07 17.91 -28.96
C ASP A 70 9.46 17.44 -29.41
N ALA A 71 9.48 16.33 -30.14
CA ALA A 71 10.70 15.68 -30.65
C ALA A 71 11.47 16.53 -31.69
N ASP A 72 10.85 17.60 -32.23
CA ASP A 72 11.42 18.41 -33.30
C ASP A 72 12.02 19.76 -32.87
N GLN A 73 11.86 20.19 -31.61
CA GLN A 73 12.49 21.42 -31.08
C GLN A 73 13.64 21.08 -30.14
N GLN A 74 14.74 20.60 -30.71
CA GLN A 74 15.93 20.13 -30.00
C GLN A 74 16.80 21.25 -29.38
N GLN A 75 16.36 22.52 -29.38
CA GLN A 75 17.27 23.66 -29.18
C GLN A 75 17.04 24.57 -27.99
N GLN A 76 15.98 24.43 -27.19
CA GLN A 76 15.84 25.20 -25.95
C GLN A 76 15.31 24.34 -24.79
N ARG A 77 16.21 23.57 -24.17
CA ARG A 77 15.97 23.09 -22.80
C ARG A 77 16.08 24.29 -21.86
N LEU A 78 14.95 24.89 -21.52
CA LEU A 78 14.86 25.79 -20.38
C LEU A 78 15.15 24.97 -19.12
N GLY A 79 16.30 25.22 -18.51
CA GLY A 79 16.66 24.69 -17.22
C GLY A 79 17.33 25.79 -16.43
N VAL A 80 17.25 25.71 -15.10
CA VAL A 80 17.92 26.68 -14.22
C VAL A 80 18.71 25.89 -13.19
N VAL A 81 19.96 26.31 -12.97
CA VAL A 81 20.82 25.82 -11.91
C VAL A 81 21.02 26.94 -10.89
N ALA A 82 20.67 26.67 -9.64
CA ALA A 82 20.78 27.58 -8.52
C ALA A 82 21.90 27.11 -7.57
N SER A 83 22.93 27.95 -7.39
CA SER A 83 24.10 27.64 -6.56
C SER A 83 24.38 28.78 -5.57
N VAL A 84 24.69 28.44 -4.32
CA VAL A 84 25.12 29.44 -3.33
C VAL A 84 26.63 29.44 -3.23
N VAL A 85 27.23 30.59 -3.52
CA VAL A 85 28.68 30.82 -3.52
C VAL A 85 29.06 31.73 -2.36
N HIS A 86 30.05 31.32 -1.59
CA HIS A 86 30.70 32.13 -0.56
C HIS A 86 32.01 32.70 -1.12
N ASP A 87 32.15 34.03 -1.05
CA ASP A 87 33.40 34.72 -1.33
C ASP A 87 34.13 34.98 -0.01
N ARG A 88 35.17 34.19 0.27
CA ARG A 88 35.94 34.29 1.51
C ARG A 88 36.63 35.64 1.69
N ASN A 89 37.00 36.31 0.58
CA ASN A 89 37.67 37.60 0.64
C ASN A 89 36.69 38.72 0.98
N ALA A 90 35.50 38.69 0.37
CA ALA A 90 34.44 39.67 0.62
C ALA A 90 33.59 39.36 1.85
N LYS A 91 33.71 38.16 2.44
CA LYS A 91 32.84 37.61 3.49
C LYS A 91 31.36 37.72 3.12
N SER A 92 31.06 37.53 1.83
CA SER A 92 29.73 37.71 1.27
C SER A 92 29.22 36.41 0.65
N TYR A 93 27.92 36.23 0.75
CA TYR A 93 27.21 35.07 0.22
C TYR A 93 26.35 35.53 -0.96
N SER A 94 26.29 34.73 -2.02
CA SER A 94 25.49 35.06 -3.19
C SER A 94 24.79 33.84 -3.75
N LEU A 95 23.53 34.00 -4.14
CA LEU A 95 22.79 33.06 -4.97
C LEU A 95 23.09 33.37 -6.44
N CYS A 96 23.73 32.43 -7.13
CA CYS A 96 24.02 32.48 -8.55
C CYS A 96 23.02 31.60 -9.30
N LEU A 97 22.38 32.17 -10.32
CA LEU A 97 21.40 31.49 -11.17
C LEU A 97 21.94 31.43 -12.60
N SER A 98 22.16 30.22 -13.10
CA SER A 98 22.77 29.97 -14.39
C SER A 98 21.95 29.00 -15.23
N ASP A 99 21.91 29.22 -16.54
CA ASP A 99 21.29 28.28 -17.47
C ASP A 99 22.25 27.13 -17.78
N PRO A 100 21.80 25.86 -17.73
CA PRO A 100 22.63 24.69 -17.99
C PRO A 100 23.10 24.62 -19.45
N GLY A 101 22.44 25.34 -20.37
CA GLY A 101 22.89 25.50 -21.76
C GLY A 101 24.08 26.46 -21.94
N SER A 102 24.41 27.27 -20.93
CA SER A 102 25.49 28.27 -20.97
C SER A 102 26.84 27.71 -20.52
N ALA A 103 27.18 26.49 -20.94
CA ALA A 103 28.34 25.70 -20.46
C ALA A 103 29.72 26.40 -20.59
N THR A 104 29.81 27.56 -21.24
CA THR A 104 31.04 28.34 -21.40
C THR A 104 31.28 29.35 -20.27
N ARG A 105 30.27 29.69 -19.45
CA ARG A 105 30.43 30.67 -18.36
C ARG A 105 30.52 30.00 -16.98
N PRO A 106 31.46 30.43 -16.11
CA PRO A 106 31.52 29.93 -14.75
C PRO A 106 30.33 30.46 -13.93
N ILE A 107 29.92 29.69 -12.91
CA ILE A 107 28.82 30.05 -12.00
C ILE A 107 29.09 31.36 -11.26
N SER A 108 30.36 31.70 -11.00
CA SER A 108 30.72 32.99 -10.41
C SER A 108 30.30 34.20 -11.25
N ASP A 109 30.19 34.01 -12.56
CA ASP A 109 29.91 35.04 -13.55
C ASP A 109 28.49 34.88 -14.14
N ALA A 110 27.63 34.17 -13.40
CA ALA A 110 26.23 33.99 -13.73
C ALA A 110 25.53 35.36 -13.92
N PRO A 111 24.63 35.47 -14.92
CA PRO A 111 24.00 36.74 -15.27
C PRO A 111 23.10 37.28 -14.14
N SER A 112 22.53 36.38 -13.34
CA SER A 112 21.70 36.73 -12.18
C SER A 112 22.41 36.33 -10.90
N ARG A 113 22.88 37.32 -10.15
CA ARG A 113 23.54 37.15 -8.85
C ARG A 113 22.84 37.98 -7.79
N LEU A 114 22.33 37.31 -6.76
CA LEU A 114 21.57 37.94 -5.67
C LEU A 114 22.37 37.84 -4.37
N ALA A 115 22.54 38.95 -3.67
CA ALA A 115 23.25 38.96 -2.39
C ALA A 115 22.39 38.30 -1.30
N LEU A 116 23.02 37.42 -0.50
CA LEU A 116 22.39 36.78 0.65
C LEU A 116 22.79 37.50 1.94
N PRO A 117 21.86 37.67 2.90
CA PRO A 117 22.14 38.36 4.15
C PRO A 117 22.98 37.53 5.14
N GLY A 118 23.26 36.25 4.82
CA GLY A 118 23.99 35.36 5.70
C GLY A 118 24.22 33.98 5.08
N PRO A 119 24.80 33.03 5.85
CA PRO A 119 25.13 31.70 5.38
C PRO A 119 23.89 30.86 5.08
N ALA A 120 23.85 30.20 3.92
CA ALA A 120 22.81 29.27 3.53
C ALA A 120 23.02 27.86 4.10
N GLN A 121 21.92 27.21 4.47
CA GLN A 121 21.84 25.79 4.86
C GLN A 121 21.48 24.90 3.66
N SER A 122 20.60 25.34 2.77
CA SER A 122 20.24 24.62 1.54
C SER A 122 19.63 25.53 0.47
N CYS A 123 19.63 25.04 -0.77
CA CYS A 123 19.08 25.70 -1.96
C CYS A 123 18.09 24.76 -2.65
N HIS A 124 16.94 25.28 -3.08
CA HIS A 124 15.84 24.50 -3.68
C HIS A 124 15.24 25.26 -4.86
N ILE A 125 14.75 24.53 -5.87
CA ILE A 125 13.92 25.09 -6.94
C ILE A 125 12.50 24.57 -6.76
N LEU A 126 11.53 25.47 -6.81
CA LEU A 126 10.10 25.20 -6.62
C LEU A 126 9.36 25.48 -7.93
N GLN A 127 8.36 24.64 -8.23
CA GLN A 127 7.56 24.74 -9.45
C GLN A 127 6.08 24.56 -9.13
N GLN A 128 5.26 25.49 -9.59
CA GLN A 128 3.80 25.35 -9.53
C GLN A 128 3.29 24.71 -10.84
N ARG A 129 2.67 23.53 -10.74
CA ARG A 129 2.11 22.81 -11.89
C ARG A 129 0.81 23.48 -12.34
N GLN A 130 0.64 23.68 -13.66
CA GLN A 130 -0.62 24.19 -14.24
C GLN A 130 -1.79 23.29 -13.81
N GLN A 131 -2.75 23.84 -13.07
CA GLN A 131 -4.07 23.25 -12.99
C GLN A 131 -4.75 23.55 -14.32
N THR A 132 -4.91 22.54 -15.17
CA THR A 132 -5.77 22.62 -16.36
C THR A 132 -7.21 22.82 -15.90
N THR A 133 -7.65 24.07 -15.80
CA THR A 133 -9.07 24.38 -15.71
C THR A 133 -9.72 24.08 -17.05
N ALA A 134 -10.86 23.38 -17.04
CA ALA A 134 -11.58 22.88 -18.21
C ALA A 134 -12.21 23.95 -19.12
N ALA A 135 -11.82 25.23 -18.98
CA ALA A 135 -12.26 26.32 -19.83
C ALA A 135 -11.03 26.83 -20.59
N GLY A 136 -10.97 26.52 -21.88
CA GLY A 136 -9.94 27.04 -22.77
C GLY A 136 -10.12 28.54 -22.93
N ASP A 137 -9.31 29.33 -22.22
CA ASP A 137 -8.80 30.63 -22.68
C ASP A 137 -7.69 31.12 -21.74
N SER A 138 -6.56 31.49 -22.35
CA SER A 138 -5.32 32.05 -21.76
C SER A 138 -4.48 31.15 -20.84
N ALA A 139 -3.37 30.65 -21.37
CA ALA A 139 -2.33 29.95 -20.62
C ALA A 139 -1.62 30.91 -19.63
N ALA A 140 -2.02 30.88 -18.36
CA ALA A 140 -1.28 31.59 -17.31
C ALA A 140 0.17 31.07 -17.24
N PRO A 141 1.17 31.95 -17.06
CA PRO A 141 2.58 31.60 -17.04
C PRO A 141 2.89 30.65 -15.87
N ARG A 142 3.70 29.62 -16.12
CA ARG A 142 4.21 28.71 -15.08
C ARG A 142 5.11 29.50 -14.12
N CYS A 143 4.85 29.40 -12.82
CA CYS A 143 5.69 30.04 -11.80
C CYS A 143 6.83 29.09 -11.37
N LEU A 144 8.07 29.53 -11.60
CA LEU A 144 9.29 28.89 -11.15
C LEU A 144 9.98 29.82 -10.13
N ALA A 145 10.45 29.28 -9.01
CA ALA A 145 11.12 30.07 -7.98
C ALA A 145 12.34 29.36 -7.41
N ALA A 146 13.39 30.11 -7.08
CA ALA A 146 14.52 29.63 -6.28
C ALA A 146 14.32 30.03 -4.82
N ALA A 147 14.43 29.05 -3.92
CA ALA A 147 14.32 29.24 -2.48
C ALA A 147 15.64 28.87 -1.80
N VAL A 148 16.12 29.76 -0.92
CA VAL A 148 17.34 29.56 -0.12
C VAL A 148 16.95 29.55 1.35
N VAL A 149 17.27 28.46 2.04
CA VAL A 149 17.08 28.36 3.49
C VAL A 149 18.38 28.80 4.16
N LEU A 150 18.32 29.83 4.98
CA LEU A 150 19.45 30.38 5.72
C LEU A 150 19.71 29.55 6.99
N SER A 151 20.93 29.65 7.51
CA SER A 151 21.34 28.92 8.73
C SER A 151 20.58 29.37 9.98
N ASP A 152 19.97 30.55 9.95
CA ASP A 152 19.08 31.05 11.00
C ASP A 152 17.62 30.57 10.85
N GLY A 153 17.32 29.73 9.85
CA GLY A 153 16.00 29.16 9.59
C GLY A 153 15.07 30.07 8.77
N ARG A 154 15.50 31.26 8.35
CA ARG A 154 14.74 32.10 7.41
C ARG A 154 14.83 31.56 5.99
N VAL A 155 13.79 31.81 5.20
CA VAL A 155 13.74 31.38 3.80
C VAL A 155 13.67 32.61 2.91
N GLY A 156 14.68 32.77 2.05
CA GLY A 156 14.68 33.74 0.96
C GLY A 156 14.12 33.13 -0.31
N VAL A 157 13.32 33.89 -1.07
CA VAL A 157 12.71 33.43 -2.31
C VAL A 157 12.89 34.46 -3.40
N THR A 158 13.16 34.00 -4.61
CA THR A 158 13.14 34.82 -5.83
C THR A 158 12.38 34.07 -6.92
N GLU A 159 11.59 34.80 -7.70
CA GLU A 159 11.04 34.29 -8.95
C GLU A 159 12.13 34.13 -10.00
N LEU A 160 11.93 33.15 -10.86
CA LEU A 160 12.76 32.84 -12.01
C LEU A 160 11.94 33.14 -13.27
N GLY A 161 12.21 34.29 -13.89
CA GLY A 161 11.64 34.68 -15.18
C GLY A 161 12.50 34.20 -16.37
N PRO A 162 11.98 34.28 -17.60
CA PRO A 162 12.72 33.87 -18.81
C PRO A 162 13.96 34.73 -19.10
N ASP A 163 13.97 36.01 -18.68
CA ASP A 163 15.05 36.95 -19.00
C ASP A 163 15.90 37.38 -17.80
N SER A 164 15.41 37.22 -16.56
CA SER A 164 16.16 37.55 -15.32
C SER A 164 15.48 37.02 -14.06
N ALA A 165 16.25 36.91 -12.98
CA ALA A 165 15.73 36.64 -11.64
C ALA A 165 15.18 37.91 -10.97
N GLY A 166 14.08 37.77 -10.23
CA GLY A 166 13.51 38.84 -9.43
C GLY A 166 14.37 39.26 -8.23
N GLN A 167 13.87 40.18 -7.42
CA GLN A 167 14.51 40.54 -6.16
C GLN A 167 14.40 39.39 -5.15
N LEU A 168 15.48 39.12 -4.41
CA LEU A 168 15.43 38.15 -3.32
C LEU A 168 14.64 38.74 -2.14
N HIS A 169 13.48 38.15 -1.86
CA HIS A 169 12.67 38.50 -0.69
C HIS A 169 13.07 37.62 0.49
N VAL A 170 13.68 38.21 1.52
CA VAL A 170 14.00 37.55 2.79
C VAL A 170 13.19 38.22 3.90
N PRO A 171 12.45 37.48 4.73
CA PRO A 171 11.74 38.06 5.87
C PRO A 171 12.72 38.72 6.87
N PRO A 172 12.31 39.81 7.54
CA PRO A 172 13.16 40.48 8.52
C PRO A 172 13.54 39.54 9.67
N SER A 173 14.74 39.72 10.22
CA SER A 173 15.18 38.94 11.38
C SER A 173 14.35 39.31 12.61
N GLY A 174 13.53 38.39 13.11
CA GLY A 174 12.87 38.54 14.40
C GLY A 174 13.84 38.33 15.57
N GLN A 175 13.40 38.65 16.80
CA GLN A 175 14.18 38.44 18.04
C GLN A 175 14.32 36.96 18.46
N GLN A 176 14.00 36.00 17.60
CA GLN A 176 14.08 34.58 17.94
C GLN A 176 15.54 34.11 17.96
N PRO A 177 15.94 33.29 18.95
CA PRO A 177 17.28 32.72 19.01
C PRO A 177 17.52 31.82 17.78
N ALA A 178 18.72 31.90 17.22
CA ALA A 178 19.09 31.12 16.05
C ALA A 178 18.94 29.61 16.35
N PRO A 179 18.28 28.84 15.47
CA PRO A 179 18.14 27.40 15.65
C PRO A 179 19.50 26.71 15.63
N ARG A 180 19.66 25.69 16.48
CA ARG A 180 20.85 24.84 16.50
C ARG A 180 20.91 23.92 15.29
N THR A 181 19.75 23.46 14.81
CA THR A 181 19.67 22.52 13.70
C THR A 181 18.54 22.93 12.76
N VAL A 182 18.87 23.05 11.47
CA VAL A 182 17.93 23.36 10.40
C VAL A 182 18.11 22.32 9.30
N LEU A 183 17.01 21.69 8.90
CA LEU A 183 16.93 20.80 7.74
C LEU A 183 15.84 21.31 6.82
N ALA A 184 16.04 21.20 5.51
CA ALA A 184 15.01 21.54 4.55
C ALA A 184 15.05 20.61 3.33
N THR A 185 13.87 20.37 2.76
CA THR A 185 13.66 19.59 1.55
C THR A 185 12.51 20.18 0.78
N SER A 186 12.54 20.09 -0.55
CA SER A 186 11.43 20.51 -1.41
C SER A 186 10.86 19.34 -2.21
N SER A 187 9.61 19.49 -2.62
CA SER A 187 8.98 18.68 -3.66
C SER A 187 7.96 19.55 -4.38
N GLN A 188 8.11 19.68 -5.71
CA GLN A 188 7.23 20.48 -6.56
C GLN A 188 7.07 21.94 -6.05
N ASP A 189 5.88 22.32 -5.60
CA ASP A 189 5.54 23.67 -5.13
C ASP A 189 5.77 23.86 -3.62
N THR A 190 6.17 22.80 -2.92
CA THR A 190 6.19 22.73 -1.46
C THR A 190 7.64 22.65 -0.95
N LEU A 191 7.98 23.54 -0.02
CA LEU A 191 9.22 23.56 0.74
C LEU A 191 8.92 23.25 2.21
N LEU A 192 9.59 22.25 2.76
CA LEU A 192 9.49 21.89 4.16
C LEU A 192 10.75 22.29 4.91
N VAL A 193 10.60 23.01 6.02
CA VAL A 193 11.71 23.43 6.89
C VAL A 193 11.49 22.88 8.30
N ALA A 194 12.47 22.11 8.80
CA ALA A 194 12.53 21.62 10.16
C ALA A 194 13.58 22.41 10.95
N ALA A 195 13.19 23.00 12.08
CA ALA A 195 14.10 23.74 12.95
C ALA A 195 14.04 23.25 14.40
N GLN A 196 15.21 23.13 15.04
CA GLN A 196 15.36 22.77 16.45
C GLN A 196 16.26 23.79 17.15
N SER A 197 15.81 24.34 18.28
CA SER A 197 16.55 25.37 19.03
C SER A 197 17.63 24.78 19.94
N ALA A 198 17.36 23.64 20.59
CA ALA A 198 18.32 22.93 21.43
C ALA A 198 18.18 21.41 21.27
N ALA A 199 19.24 20.67 21.57
CA ALA A 199 19.16 19.20 21.55
C ALA A 199 18.09 18.71 22.54
N GLY A 200 17.24 17.78 22.12
CA GLY A 200 16.10 17.31 22.90
C GLY A 200 14.90 18.27 22.98
N SER A 201 15.00 19.49 22.42
CA SER A 201 13.85 20.39 22.32
C SER A 201 12.91 19.93 21.20
N PRO A 202 11.61 20.28 21.25
CA PRO A 202 10.72 19.99 20.14
C PRO A 202 11.21 20.61 18.82
N VAL A 203 10.91 19.94 17.71
CA VAL A 203 11.25 20.37 16.35
C VAL A 203 10.02 21.04 15.73
N THR A 204 10.18 22.24 15.20
CA THR A 204 9.13 22.92 14.45
C THR A 204 9.25 22.61 12.97
N LEU A 205 8.21 22.01 12.38
CA LEU A 205 8.06 21.78 10.95
C LEU A 205 7.17 22.86 10.33
N ARG A 206 7.69 23.57 9.32
CA ARG A 206 6.96 24.58 8.55
C ARG A 206 6.80 24.12 7.11
N VAL A 207 5.56 23.99 6.65
CA VAL A 207 5.22 23.71 5.25
C VAL A 207 4.98 25.04 4.56
N LEU A 208 5.88 25.41 3.65
CA LEU A 208 5.81 26.60 2.83
C LEU A 208 5.39 26.21 1.41
N ARG A 209 4.50 26.98 0.78
CA ARG A 209 4.09 26.76 -0.61
C ARG A 209 4.28 27.98 -1.47
N LEU A 210 4.65 27.72 -2.72
CA LEU A 210 4.71 28.73 -3.75
C LEU A 210 3.29 29.22 -4.06
N ALA A 211 3.04 30.51 -3.84
CA ALA A 211 1.78 31.15 -4.17
C ALA A 211 1.97 32.05 -5.41
N PRO A 212 1.01 32.06 -6.36
CA PRO A 212 1.07 32.97 -7.49
C PRO A 212 0.95 34.42 -7.01
N SER A 213 1.80 35.29 -7.56
CA SER A 213 1.76 36.73 -7.31
C SER A 213 0.44 37.33 -7.81
N THR A 214 -0.34 37.97 -6.92
CA THR A 214 -1.55 38.70 -7.30
C THR A 214 -1.29 40.16 -7.65
N ASP A 215 -0.18 40.73 -7.16
CA ASP A 215 0.03 42.20 -7.10
C ASP A 215 1.31 42.66 -7.84
N GLY A 216 1.93 41.79 -8.65
CA GLY A 216 3.17 42.13 -9.37
C GLY A 216 4.42 42.28 -8.48
N SER A 217 4.32 41.93 -7.19
CA SER A 217 5.39 41.99 -6.19
C SER A 217 6.26 40.73 -6.10
N GLY A 218 6.13 39.83 -7.08
CA GLY A 218 6.81 38.54 -7.13
C GLY A 218 6.12 37.43 -6.31
N ALA A 219 6.26 36.18 -6.73
CA ALA A 219 5.76 34.99 -6.05
C ALA A 219 6.42 34.85 -4.69
N GLY A 220 5.57 34.76 -3.67
CA GLY A 220 5.96 34.53 -2.31
C GLY A 220 5.79 33.07 -1.91
N LEU A 221 6.62 32.63 -0.96
CA LEU A 221 6.32 31.45 -0.17
C LEU A 221 5.31 31.82 0.93
N THR A 222 4.16 31.17 0.91
CA THR A 222 3.15 31.28 1.97
C THR A 222 3.27 30.11 2.93
N GLN A 223 3.17 30.36 4.23
CA GLN A 223 3.18 29.28 5.22
C GLN A 223 1.81 28.60 5.25
N ALA A 224 1.74 27.40 4.66
CA ALA A 224 0.51 26.64 4.56
C ALA A 224 0.15 25.92 5.87
N LYS A 225 1.13 25.28 6.53
CA LYS A 225 0.92 24.51 7.76
C LYS A 225 2.14 24.59 8.68
N THR A 226 1.93 24.36 9.98
CA THR A 226 3.01 24.23 10.97
C THR A 226 2.68 23.18 12.00
N LEU A 227 3.68 22.38 12.39
CA LEU A 227 3.55 21.32 13.38
C LEU A 227 4.76 21.33 14.29
N THR A 228 4.53 21.16 15.59
CA THR A 228 5.60 20.99 16.57
C THR A 228 5.69 19.51 16.93
N LEU A 229 6.85 18.89 16.68
CA LEU A 229 7.13 17.49 16.97
C LEU A 229 7.91 17.37 18.28
N ALA A 230 7.44 16.49 19.17
CA ALA A 230 8.23 16.08 20.33
C ALA A 230 9.40 15.19 19.89
N CYS A 231 10.52 15.25 20.62
CA CYS A 231 11.63 14.33 20.43
C CYS A 231 11.21 12.90 20.81
N PRO A 232 11.36 11.91 19.92
CA PRO A 232 10.95 10.54 20.22
C PRO A 232 11.89 9.85 21.20
N GLY A 233 11.38 8.84 21.91
CA GLY A 233 12.12 8.05 22.90
C GLY A 233 11.77 8.37 24.35
N ALA A 234 12.31 7.59 25.29
CA ALA A 234 12.11 7.77 26.73
C ALA A 234 13.43 8.08 27.46
N GLY A 235 13.36 8.92 28.50
CA GLY A 235 14.51 9.22 29.36
C GLY A 235 15.67 9.93 28.66
N ALA A 236 16.90 9.51 28.95
CA ALA A 236 18.13 10.15 28.46
C ALA A 236 18.28 10.13 26.92
N ALA A 237 17.63 9.19 26.22
CA ALA A 237 17.68 9.09 24.76
C ALA A 237 16.86 10.18 24.05
N ALA A 238 15.82 10.72 24.68
CA ALA A 238 15.04 11.84 24.15
C ALA A 238 15.75 13.18 24.40
N ALA A 239 16.46 13.31 25.53
CA ALA A 239 17.16 14.54 25.95
C ALA A 239 18.29 14.98 25.01
N HIS A 240 18.79 14.08 24.16
CA HIS A 240 19.87 14.36 23.21
C HIS A 240 19.48 14.08 21.75
N ALA A 241 18.18 13.89 21.48
CA ALA A 241 17.69 13.65 20.13
C ALA A 241 17.81 14.93 19.28
N ILE A 242 18.41 14.79 18.10
CA ILE A 242 18.60 15.86 17.10
C ILE A 242 18.16 15.29 15.76
N PRO A 243 17.45 16.05 14.91
CA PRO A 243 17.13 15.58 13.57
C PRO A 243 18.39 15.51 12.71
N THR A 244 18.59 14.39 12.01
CA THR A 244 19.79 14.10 11.21
C THR A 244 19.52 14.01 9.71
N GLY A 245 18.26 13.81 9.30
CA GLY A 245 17.88 13.70 7.90
C GLY A 245 16.42 14.09 7.69
N LEU A 246 16.12 14.67 6.53
CA LEU A 246 14.77 15.06 6.14
C LEU A 246 14.59 14.74 4.65
N THR A 247 13.59 13.92 4.33
CA THR A 247 13.19 13.60 2.95
C THR A 247 11.68 13.76 2.81
N MET A 248 11.18 13.98 1.59
CA MET A 248 9.76 14.24 1.38
C MET A 248 9.27 13.73 0.02
N THR A 249 8.04 13.24 -0.01
CA THR A 249 7.26 12.92 -1.22
C THR A 249 6.06 13.86 -1.31
N ALA A 250 5.17 13.68 -2.29
CA ALA A 250 3.96 14.51 -2.37
C ALA A 250 2.99 14.20 -1.21
N ALA A 251 3.03 12.98 -0.65
CA ALA A 251 2.11 12.55 0.39
C ALA A 251 2.59 12.76 1.83
N PHE A 252 3.88 12.57 2.12
CA PHE A 252 4.42 12.69 3.49
C PHE A 252 5.89 13.14 3.52
N ALA A 253 6.32 13.61 4.69
CA ALA A 253 7.71 13.92 4.99
C ALA A 253 8.28 12.96 6.01
N LEU A 254 9.54 12.54 5.86
CA LEU A 254 10.21 11.62 6.77
C LEU A 254 11.38 12.33 7.45
N LEU A 255 11.30 12.45 8.78
CA LEU A 255 12.33 13.02 9.63
C LEU A 255 13.09 11.90 10.35
N GLN A 256 14.40 11.85 10.17
CA GLN A 256 15.29 10.90 10.85
C GLN A 256 15.87 11.54 12.13
N TRP A 257 15.92 10.78 13.22
CA TRP A 257 16.45 11.21 14.50
C TRP A 257 17.77 10.51 14.85
N SER A 258 18.66 11.24 15.52
CA SER A 258 19.97 10.75 15.97
C SER A 258 19.90 9.58 16.95
N ASN A 259 18.75 9.34 17.57
CA ASN A 259 18.51 8.24 18.51
C ASN A 259 17.90 7.00 17.84
N GLY A 260 17.98 6.89 16.51
CA GLY A 260 17.52 5.71 15.77
C GLY A 260 16.00 5.62 15.61
N HIS A 261 15.30 6.75 15.61
CA HIS A 261 13.88 6.81 15.27
C HIS A 261 13.67 7.52 13.92
N ALA A 262 12.55 7.25 13.26
CA ALA A 262 12.06 8.02 12.12
C ALA A 262 10.61 8.47 12.37
N THR A 263 10.27 9.71 12.02
CA THR A 263 8.92 10.24 12.10
C THR A 263 8.42 10.57 10.70
N ALA A 264 7.39 9.87 10.23
CA ALA A 264 6.65 10.19 9.01
C ALA A 264 5.51 11.16 9.32
N VAL A 265 5.46 12.29 8.64
CA VAL A 265 4.43 13.33 8.81
C VAL A 265 3.57 13.38 7.57
N HIS A 266 2.34 12.90 7.69
CA HIS A 266 1.33 12.86 6.63
C HIS A 266 0.51 14.16 6.58
N GLY A 267 -0.15 14.41 5.44
CA GLY A 267 -1.03 15.57 5.28
C GLY A 267 -0.30 16.87 4.94
N ILE A 268 0.90 16.75 4.34
CA ILE A 268 1.67 17.89 3.82
C ILE A 268 1.10 18.45 2.51
N SER A 269 0.34 17.63 1.75
CA SER A 269 -0.37 18.04 0.54
C SER A 269 -1.77 18.62 0.84
N GLY A 270 -2.23 19.54 -0.04
CA GLY A 270 -3.50 20.27 0.09
C GLY A 270 -3.46 21.55 0.94
N GLY A 271 -4.27 22.55 0.61
CA GLY A 271 -4.29 23.87 1.27
C GLY A 271 -4.73 23.82 2.74
N ALA A 272 -5.02 24.98 3.36
CA ALA A 272 -5.48 25.04 4.75
C ALA A 272 -6.75 24.20 5.04
N ALA A 273 -7.56 23.91 3.99
CA ALA A 273 -8.75 23.05 4.05
C ALA A 273 -8.45 21.53 4.01
N ALA A 274 -7.22 21.11 3.70
CA ALA A 274 -6.83 19.71 3.72
C ALA A 274 -6.47 19.25 5.14
N GLY A 275 -6.73 17.98 5.46
CA GLY A 275 -6.60 17.41 6.81
C GLY A 275 -5.33 17.78 7.59
N ALA A 276 -5.43 17.79 8.92
CA ALA A 276 -4.34 18.13 9.83
C ALA A 276 -3.10 17.25 9.60
N MET A 277 -1.91 17.80 9.86
CA MET A 277 -0.66 17.03 9.77
C MET A 277 -0.64 15.95 10.85
N ARG A 278 -0.30 14.70 10.46
CA ARG A 278 -0.31 13.54 11.35
C ARG A 278 1.09 12.92 11.44
N PRO A 279 1.80 13.08 12.57
CA PRO A 279 3.09 12.44 12.78
C PRO A 279 2.93 10.98 13.26
N CYS A 280 3.63 10.06 12.61
CA CYS A 280 3.78 8.67 13.00
C CYS A 280 5.27 8.39 13.25
N THR A 281 5.65 7.98 14.47
CA THR A 281 7.05 7.76 14.82
C THR A 281 7.36 6.27 15.02
N PHE A 282 8.49 5.82 14.49
CA PHE A 282 8.88 4.42 14.44
C PHE A 282 10.33 4.24 14.92
N PRO A 283 10.63 3.22 15.75
CA PRO A 283 12.01 2.86 16.09
C PRO A 283 12.66 2.07 14.95
N LEU A 284 13.86 2.46 14.51
CA LEU A 284 14.59 1.84 13.40
C LEU A 284 15.50 0.67 13.83
N ALA A 285 15.98 0.67 15.09
CA ALA A 285 16.98 -0.30 15.56
C ALA A 285 16.46 -1.75 15.70
N ASN A 286 15.14 -1.95 15.82
CA ASN A 286 14.53 -3.28 16.02
C ASN A 286 13.97 -3.90 14.74
N THR A 287 13.90 -3.15 13.63
CA THR A 287 13.15 -3.57 12.44
C THR A 287 13.94 -4.47 11.49
N LEU A 288 15.27 -4.48 11.58
CA LEU A 288 16.14 -5.27 10.70
C LEU A 288 16.40 -6.68 11.25
N LEU A 289 16.42 -6.84 12.58
CA LEU A 289 16.58 -8.15 13.23
C LEU A 289 15.37 -9.08 13.04
N ALA A 290 14.18 -8.54 12.79
CA ALA A 290 12.94 -9.32 12.72
C ALA A 290 12.74 -10.09 11.39
N ASN A 291 13.46 -9.74 10.32
CA ASN A 291 13.15 -10.20 8.95
C ASN A 291 14.30 -10.92 8.20
N GLY A 292 15.24 -11.54 8.90
CA GLY A 292 16.02 -12.65 8.33
C GLY A 292 17.27 -12.31 7.52
N ALA A 293 18.27 -11.70 8.16
CA ALA A 293 19.67 -12.01 7.82
C ALA A 293 20.14 -13.12 8.77
N SER A 294 20.26 -14.34 8.26
CA SER A 294 20.84 -15.48 8.97
C SER A 294 22.30 -15.15 9.33
N THR A 295 22.53 -14.54 10.49
CA THR A 295 23.86 -14.45 11.09
C THR A 295 23.99 -15.59 12.10
N SER A 296 24.70 -16.62 11.69
CA SER A 296 25.26 -17.62 12.59
C SER A 296 26.37 -16.97 13.43
N ALA A 297 25.98 -16.22 14.47
CA ALA A 297 26.87 -15.80 15.54
C ALA A 297 26.46 -16.52 16.83
N SER A 298 27.41 -17.26 17.39
CA SER A 298 27.27 -18.20 18.50
C SER A 298 26.44 -17.68 19.68
N THR A 299 25.49 -18.51 20.12
CA THR A 299 24.89 -18.48 21.45
C THR A 299 25.98 -18.62 22.51
N ALA A 300 26.42 -17.50 23.09
CA ALA A 300 27.14 -17.53 24.36
C ALA A 300 26.16 -17.97 25.46
N ALA A 301 26.58 -18.99 26.19
CA ALA A 301 25.78 -19.81 27.07
C ALA A 301 25.02 -19.03 28.16
N ALA A 302 23.81 -19.53 28.44
CA ALA A 302 23.06 -19.23 29.65
C ALA A 302 23.90 -19.56 30.89
N ALA A 303 23.93 -18.63 31.86
CA ALA A 303 24.41 -18.88 33.21
C ALA A 303 23.30 -18.54 34.24
N PRO A 304 23.22 -19.28 35.37
CA PRO A 304 22.03 -19.43 36.22
C PRO A 304 21.89 -18.30 37.29
N PRO A 305 20.76 -18.24 38.04
CA PRO A 305 20.45 -17.11 38.95
C PRO A 305 21.31 -17.10 40.23
N PRO A 306 21.38 -15.97 40.96
CA PRO A 306 22.46 -15.70 41.91
C PRO A 306 22.23 -16.33 43.29
N ALA A 307 23.30 -16.87 43.86
CA ALA A 307 23.43 -17.19 45.28
C ALA A 307 24.31 -16.16 45.99
N THR A 308 24.12 -16.09 47.31
CA THR A 308 24.49 -15.10 48.31
C THR A 308 25.99 -14.84 48.55
N ALA A 309 26.28 -13.58 48.90
CA ALA A 309 27.27 -13.07 49.85
C ALA A 309 28.77 -13.43 49.72
N SER A 310 29.63 -12.42 49.52
CA SER A 310 30.58 -11.94 50.55
C SER A 310 31.44 -10.79 50.00
N GLY A 311 31.77 -9.84 50.86
CA GLY A 311 32.44 -8.59 50.49
C GLY A 311 33.96 -8.67 50.36
N ARG A 312 34.52 -7.80 49.50
CA ARG A 312 35.84 -7.20 49.72
C ARG A 312 36.03 -5.93 48.87
N LYS A 313 36.27 -4.81 49.56
CA LYS A 313 36.74 -3.52 49.02
C LYS A 313 38.12 -3.66 48.35
N ARG A 314 38.27 -3.23 47.08
CA ARG A 314 39.44 -2.54 46.48
C ARG A 314 38.91 -1.68 45.31
N LYS A 315 38.87 -0.35 45.44
CA LYS A 315 39.88 0.69 45.08
C LYS A 315 39.96 0.93 43.55
N ASN A 316 39.59 2.15 43.16
CA ASN A 316 39.42 2.75 41.83
C ASN A 316 40.40 2.32 40.73
N ALA A 317 39.84 2.13 39.53
CA ALA A 317 40.50 2.42 38.26
C ALA A 317 39.46 3.06 37.32
N ASP A 318 39.66 4.33 37.00
CA ASP A 318 39.09 5.01 35.84
C ASP A 318 39.56 4.28 34.57
N ALA A 319 38.64 3.63 33.84
CA ALA A 319 38.68 3.37 32.39
C ALA A 319 37.69 2.26 32.01
N ALA A 320 36.51 2.63 31.49
CA ALA A 320 35.74 1.88 30.48
C ALA A 320 34.44 2.64 30.14
N ALA A 321 34.59 3.86 29.61
CA ALA A 321 33.53 4.60 28.95
C ALA A 321 33.93 4.80 27.48
N THR A 322 34.05 3.70 26.72
CA THR A 322 34.31 3.74 25.28
C THR A 322 33.71 2.49 24.62
N GLY A 323 32.91 2.69 23.57
CA GLY A 323 32.76 1.67 22.53
C GLY A 323 31.35 1.18 22.17
N GLY A 324 30.27 1.92 22.46
CA GLY A 324 28.98 1.64 21.80
C GLY A 324 28.98 2.23 20.39
N VAL A 325 29.36 1.43 19.39
CA VAL A 325 29.24 1.81 17.97
C VAL A 325 27.76 2.06 17.67
N ARG A 326 27.44 3.26 17.17
CA ARG A 326 26.06 3.72 16.99
C ARG A 326 25.52 3.22 15.63
N PRO A 327 24.32 2.61 15.59
CA PRO A 327 23.68 2.13 14.37
C PRO A 327 23.70 3.17 13.25
N ARG A 328 24.51 2.90 12.21
CA ARG A 328 24.55 3.65 10.95
C ARG A 328 23.36 3.30 10.07
N VAL A 329 22.17 3.69 10.52
CA VAL A 329 20.94 3.53 9.76
C VAL A 329 20.65 4.83 9.02
N LEU A 330 20.23 4.74 7.76
CA LEU A 330 19.72 5.86 6.97
C LEU A 330 18.27 5.58 6.57
N CYS A 331 17.41 6.59 6.50
CA CYS A 331 16.07 6.40 5.98
C CYS A 331 15.65 7.47 4.96
N ALA A 332 14.85 7.07 3.98
CA ALA A 332 14.41 7.95 2.90
C ALA A 332 12.97 7.66 2.47
N ALA A 333 12.16 8.71 2.26
CA ALA A 333 10.85 8.56 1.61
C ALA A 333 11.05 8.25 0.12
N VAL A 334 10.57 7.09 -0.34
CA VAL A 334 10.80 6.60 -1.72
C VAL A 334 9.57 6.86 -2.59
N ASP A 335 8.38 6.61 -2.06
CA ASP A 335 7.10 6.74 -2.75
C ASP A 335 6.06 7.34 -1.80
N ASP A 336 4.89 7.72 -2.28
CA ASP A 336 3.82 8.38 -1.50
C ASP A 336 3.31 7.56 -0.31
N ARG A 337 3.65 6.27 -0.23
CA ARG A 337 3.27 5.39 0.88
C ARG A 337 4.44 4.67 1.53
N GLN A 338 5.66 4.81 1.00
CA GLN A 338 6.76 3.91 1.35
C GLN A 338 8.03 4.69 1.65
N PHE A 339 8.77 4.25 2.66
CA PHE A 339 10.13 4.71 2.94
C PHE A 339 11.09 3.53 3.02
N VAL A 340 12.35 3.73 2.63
CA VAL A 340 13.41 2.75 2.78
C VAL A 340 14.22 3.05 4.04
N VAL A 341 14.69 2.00 4.70
CA VAL A 341 15.67 2.01 5.78
C VAL A 341 16.88 1.24 5.25
N LEU A 342 18.05 1.86 5.32
CA LEU A 342 19.33 1.29 4.91
C LEU A 342 20.16 1.07 6.17
N ASP A 343 20.60 -0.16 6.38
CA ASP A 343 21.51 -0.55 7.45
C ASP A 343 22.92 -0.70 6.91
N LEU A 344 23.82 0.15 7.40
CA LEU A 344 25.22 0.15 7.04
C LEU A 344 26.10 -0.64 8.04
N GLU A 345 25.53 -1.18 9.14
CA GLU A 345 26.28 -1.90 10.18
C GLU A 345 26.26 -3.42 10.05
N SER A 346 25.14 -4.02 9.61
CA SER A 346 25.00 -5.49 9.53
C SER A 346 26.03 -6.18 8.59
N ALA A 347 26.82 -5.41 7.85
CA ALA A 347 27.79 -5.89 6.88
C ALA A 347 29.24 -5.47 7.22
N ALA A 348 29.61 -5.45 8.51
CA ALA A 348 30.93 -5.05 9.00
C ALA A 348 32.14 -5.89 8.50
N ALA A 349 31.99 -6.70 7.44
CA ALA A 349 33.09 -7.35 6.73
C ALA A 349 32.95 -7.35 5.19
N GLN A 350 31.83 -6.89 4.63
CA GLN A 350 31.53 -7.02 3.21
C GLN A 350 30.95 -5.71 2.68
N SER A 351 31.20 -5.44 1.41
CA SER A 351 30.67 -4.34 0.62
C SER A 351 29.12 -4.31 0.52
N GLN A 352 28.38 -4.83 1.50
CA GLN A 352 26.93 -5.01 1.44
C GLN A 352 26.19 -3.94 2.25
N VAL A 353 25.08 -3.45 1.73
CA VAL A 353 24.09 -2.65 2.46
C VAL A 353 22.82 -3.45 2.56
N CYS A 354 22.36 -3.69 3.78
CA CYS A 354 21.03 -4.25 4.00
C CYS A 354 20.00 -3.13 3.88
N PHE A 355 18.88 -3.41 3.22
CA PHE A 355 17.77 -2.48 3.15
C PHE A 355 16.47 -3.16 3.59
N SER A 356 15.57 -2.37 4.15
CA SER A 356 14.18 -2.73 4.36
C SER A 356 13.30 -1.60 3.86
N LEU A 357 12.24 -1.94 3.13
CA LEU A 357 11.23 -1.02 2.67
C LEU A 357 10.05 -1.09 3.65
N HIS A 358 9.55 0.07 4.06
CA HIS A 358 8.56 0.24 5.10
C HIS A 358 7.36 1.03 4.59
N ASP A 359 6.19 0.70 5.13
CA ASP A 359 5.00 1.54 4.97
C ASP A 359 5.13 2.81 5.83
N ALA A 360 4.83 3.98 5.25
CA ALA A 360 4.97 5.27 5.91
C ALA A 360 3.89 5.58 6.95
N GLN A 361 2.72 4.93 6.88
CA GLN A 361 1.66 5.11 7.86
C GLN A 361 1.91 4.24 9.10
N PHE A 362 2.40 3.01 8.89
CA PHE A 362 2.51 2.00 9.94
C PHE A 362 3.96 1.65 10.35
N GLY A 363 4.97 2.18 9.65
CA GLY A 363 6.40 1.96 9.96
C GLY A 363 6.90 0.55 9.62
N CYS A 364 6.25 -0.11 8.68
CA CYS A 364 6.05 -1.55 8.75
C CYS A 364 6.81 -2.31 7.64
N PRO A 365 7.56 -3.38 7.97
CA PRO A 365 8.13 -4.35 7.04
C PRO A 365 7.39 -4.63 5.73
N LEU A 366 7.78 -4.14 4.56
CA LEU A 366 7.16 -4.55 3.29
C LEU A 366 8.06 -5.48 2.49
N SER A 367 9.34 -5.15 2.39
CA SER A 367 10.36 -5.99 1.76
C SER A 367 11.72 -5.72 2.39
N SER A 368 12.65 -6.66 2.27
CA SER A 368 14.04 -6.49 2.68
C SER A 368 14.97 -7.18 1.70
N GLY A 369 16.23 -6.78 1.71
CA GLY A 369 17.27 -7.41 0.91
C GLY A 369 18.64 -6.86 1.24
N SER A 370 19.64 -7.30 0.49
CA SER A 370 21.00 -6.77 0.55
C SER A 370 21.45 -6.31 -0.83
N LEU A 371 22.45 -5.42 -0.84
CA LEU A 371 23.00 -4.83 -2.05
C LEU A 371 24.51 -4.70 -1.93
N ASP A 372 25.25 -5.26 -2.87
CA ASP A 372 26.69 -5.07 -2.97
C ASP A 372 27.02 -3.67 -3.54
N LEU A 373 27.98 -2.99 -2.91
CA LEU A 373 28.51 -1.67 -3.24
C LEU A 373 30.02 -1.76 -3.46
N ASP A 374 30.54 -1.08 -4.47
CA ASP A 374 31.97 -1.17 -4.84
C ASP A 374 32.95 -0.52 -3.84
N ALA A 375 32.50 -0.02 -2.68
CA ALA A 375 33.32 0.73 -1.72
C ALA A 375 33.26 0.16 -0.29
N PRO A 376 34.40 0.09 0.44
CA PRO A 376 34.43 -0.41 1.81
C PRO A 376 33.78 0.58 2.80
N LEU A 377 32.68 0.16 3.43
CA LEU A 377 31.89 0.98 4.38
C LEU A 377 32.53 1.10 5.78
N LEU A 378 33.57 0.32 6.04
CA LEU A 378 34.17 0.14 7.37
C LEU A 378 34.76 1.42 7.98
N ASN A 379 35.10 2.41 7.16
CA ASN A 379 35.82 3.62 7.59
C ASN A 379 34.99 4.92 7.54
N LEU A 380 33.69 4.85 7.26
CA LEU A 380 32.86 6.05 7.05
C LEU A 380 32.24 6.58 8.34
N ASP A 381 32.51 7.82 8.75
CA ASP A 381 31.80 8.40 9.89
C ASP A 381 30.30 8.64 9.59
N ALA A 382 29.43 8.70 10.59
CA ALA A 382 27.99 8.95 10.41
C ALA A 382 27.74 10.29 9.69
N ALA A 383 28.59 11.30 9.90
CA ALA A 383 28.54 12.58 9.19
C ALA A 383 28.84 12.45 7.67
N GLN A 384 29.52 11.38 7.27
CA GLN A 384 29.89 11.08 5.88
C GLN A 384 28.80 10.26 5.16
N CYS A 385 27.76 9.82 5.87
CA CYS A 385 26.65 9.05 5.34
C CYS A 385 25.37 9.90 5.35
N ALA A 386 24.76 10.12 4.19
CA ALA A 386 23.51 10.87 4.11
C ALA A 386 22.66 10.39 2.94
N VAL A 387 21.34 10.34 3.12
CA VAL A 387 20.42 10.32 1.97
C VAL A 387 20.36 11.74 1.44
N VAL A 388 20.71 11.87 0.17
CA VAL A 388 20.83 13.18 -0.47
C VAL A 388 19.59 13.52 -1.30
N ALA A 389 18.99 12.49 -1.90
CA ALA A 389 17.70 12.61 -2.56
C ALA A 389 17.00 11.27 -2.58
N ALA A 390 15.67 11.28 -2.69
CA ALA A 390 14.89 10.07 -2.84
C ALA A 390 13.68 10.31 -3.73
N GLY A 391 13.33 9.29 -4.50
CA GLY A 391 12.20 9.29 -5.40
C GLY A 391 11.82 7.86 -5.80
N PRO A 392 10.72 7.70 -6.55
CA PRO A 392 10.14 6.40 -6.85
C PRO A 392 11.04 5.52 -7.72
N GLU A 393 11.92 6.14 -8.51
CA GLU A 393 12.84 5.42 -9.41
C GLU A 393 14.20 5.12 -8.76
N ALA A 394 14.71 6.03 -7.94
CA ALA A 394 16.02 5.92 -7.31
C ALA A 394 16.13 6.66 -5.97
N THR A 395 16.87 6.07 -5.04
CA THR A 395 17.33 6.73 -3.81
C THR A 395 18.82 7.03 -3.93
N ILE A 396 19.21 8.29 -3.77
CA ILE A 396 20.58 8.77 -3.90
C ILE A 396 21.20 8.90 -2.51
N VAL A 397 22.29 8.17 -2.28
CA VAL A 397 22.97 8.09 -0.99
C VAL A 397 24.41 8.53 -1.14
N ARG A 398 24.88 9.44 -0.28
CA ARG A 398 26.29 9.77 -0.13
C ARG A 398 26.90 8.85 0.91
N LEU A 399 27.97 8.16 0.53
CA LEU A 399 28.76 7.31 1.41
C LEU A 399 30.23 7.74 1.29
N GLY A 400 30.70 8.54 2.24
CA GLY A 400 32.03 9.13 2.16
C GLY A 400 32.10 10.21 1.10
N LYS A 401 33.06 10.03 0.18
CA LYS A 401 33.25 10.91 -0.99
C LYS A 401 32.48 10.43 -2.22
N ALA A 402 31.82 9.27 -2.16
CA ALA A 402 31.09 8.67 -3.27
C ALA A 402 29.58 8.93 -3.16
N VAL A 403 28.92 8.98 -4.31
CA VAL A 403 27.46 9.06 -4.43
C VAL A 403 26.97 7.78 -5.11
N HIS A 404 25.97 7.13 -4.53
CA HIS A 404 25.38 5.90 -5.05
C HIS A 404 23.92 6.13 -5.40
N ALA A 405 23.49 5.67 -6.57
CA ALA A 405 22.10 5.65 -6.98
C ALA A 405 21.53 4.23 -6.79
N LEU A 406 20.59 4.10 -5.85
CA LEU A 406 19.95 2.83 -5.50
C LEU A 406 18.60 2.74 -6.23
N HIS A 407 18.48 1.83 -7.20
CA HIS A 407 17.21 1.60 -7.89
C HIS A 407 16.35 0.60 -7.11
N ILE A 408 15.37 1.16 -6.37
CA ILE A 408 14.43 0.41 -5.55
C ILE A 408 13.13 0.22 -6.31
N ARG A 409 12.88 -1.01 -6.78
CA ARG A 409 11.57 -1.36 -7.36
C ARG A 409 10.56 -1.47 -6.23
N THR A 410 9.73 -0.45 -6.06
CA THR A 410 8.57 -0.52 -5.15
C THR A 410 7.62 -1.60 -5.68
N GLN A 411 7.43 -2.67 -4.90
CA GLN A 411 6.35 -3.61 -5.16
C GLN A 411 5.05 -3.04 -4.56
N PRO A 412 3.90 -3.27 -5.20
CA PRO A 412 2.63 -2.86 -4.61
C PRO A 412 2.48 -3.55 -3.25
N VAL A 413 2.14 -2.77 -2.22
CA VAL A 413 2.01 -3.23 -0.81
C VAL A 413 1.17 -4.49 -0.74
N SER A 414 1.67 -5.55 -0.08
CA SER A 414 0.86 -6.74 0.17
C SER A 414 -0.29 -6.37 1.11
N LEU A 415 -1.52 -6.42 0.60
CA LEU A 415 -2.73 -6.23 1.38
C LEU A 415 -2.82 -7.28 2.50
N LEU A 416 -2.37 -8.52 2.28
CA LEU A 416 -2.36 -9.56 3.31
C LEU A 416 -1.49 -9.17 4.50
N SER A 417 -0.34 -8.54 4.25
CA SER A 417 0.54 -8.04 5.31
C SER A 417 -0.11 -6.91 6.12
N MET A 418 -0.89 -6.04 5.47
CA MET A 418 -1.64 -4.98 6.15
C MET A 418 -2.73 -5.57 7.03
N VAL A 419 -3.52 -6.51 6.51
CA VAL A 419 -4.62 -7.11 7.27
C VAL A 419 -4.10 -7.96 8.43
N ALA A 420 -3.01 -8.70 8.26
CA ALA A 420 -2.36 -9.44 9.35
C ALA A 420 -2.03 -8.53 10.54
N ARG A 421 -1.55 -7.30 10.28
CA ARG A 421 -1.25 -6.31 11.32
C ARG A 421 -2.53 -5.75 11.96
N LEU A 422 -3.58 -5.54 11.19
CA LEU A 422 -4.88 -5.11 11.74
C LEU A 422 -5.48 -6.14 12.69
N SER A 423 -5.31 -7.44 12.40
CA SER A 423 -5.68 -8.51 13.34
C SER A 423 -4.93 -8.39 14.67
N VAL A 424 -3.64 -8.04 14.65
CA VAL A 424 -2.83 -7.86 15.86
C VAL A 424 -3.30 -6.63 16.65
N SER A 425 -3.54 -5.52 15.97
CA SER A 425 -4.07 -4.31 16.60
C SER A 425 -5.44 -4.54 17.23
N ALA A 426 -6.35 -5.23 16.53
CA ALA A 426 -7.67 -5.57 17.02
C ALA A 426 -7.62 -6.47 18.26
N THR A 427 -6.74 -7.49 18.27
CA THR A 427 -6.56 -8.37 19.42
C THR A 427 -5.94 -7.66 20.62
N SER A 428 -5.01 -6.74 20.40
CA SER A 428 -4.44 -5.91 21.49
C SER A 428 -5.48 -4.96 22.11
N ALA A 429 -6.36 -4.36 21.29
CA ALA A 429 -7.43 -3.50 21.78
C ALA A 429 -8.48 -4.29 22.59
N ALA A 430 -8.81 -5.51 22.13
CA ALA A 430 -9.71 -6.41 22.87
C ALA A 430 -9.12 -6.86 24.22
N ALA A 431 -7.81 -7.16 24.27
CA ALA A 431 -7.13 -7.52 25.51
C ALA A 431 -7.08 -6.36 26.52
N ALA A 432 -6.88 -5.12 26.05
CA ALA A 432 -6.91 -3.93 26.90
C ALA A 432 -8.31 -3.60 27.43
N ALA A 433 -9.37 -3.90 26.67
CA ALA A 433 -10.74 -3.76 27.14
C ALA A 433 -11.10 -4.81 28.20
N ALA A 434 -10.59 -6.05 28.05
CA ALA A 434 -10.82 -7.13 29.00
C ALA A 434 -10.12 -6.93 30.36
N SER A 435 -8.98 -6.23 30.40
CA SER A 435 -8.27 -5.92 31.65
C SER A 435 -8.87 -4.74 32.43
N ALA A 436 -9.70 -3.91 31.78
CA ALA A 436 -10.39 -2.79 32.40
C ALA A 436 -11.76 -3.17 33.03
N GLY A 437 -12.29 -4.36 32.70
CA GLY A 437 -13.52 -4.90 33.28
C GLY A 437 -13.24 -5.80 34.49
N THR A 438 -13.84 -5.49 35.64
CA THR A 438 -13.79 -6.32 36.86
C THR A 438 -14.18 -7.77 36.54
N GLN A 439 -13.42 -8.72 37.09
CA GLN A 439 -13.56 -10.18 36.91
C GLN A 439 -15.03 -10.66 36.83
N ALA A 440 -15.55 -10.76 35.61
CA ALA A 440 -16.71 -11.58 35.31
C ALA A 440 -16.20 -12.90 34.73
N LYS A 441 -16.53 -14.00 35.43
CA LYS A 441 -16.24 -15.39 35.05
C LYS A 441 -16.54 -15.60 33.56
N PRO A 442 -15.55 -15.95 32.70
CA PRO A 442 -15.85 -16.24 31.30
C PRO A 442 -16.56 -17.59 31.23
N GLY A 443 -17.81 -17.58 30.81
CA GLY A 443 -18.48 -18.77 30.28
C GLY A 443 -17.74 -19.25 29.04
N SER A 444 -17.54 -20.57 28.96
CA SER A 444 -16.79 -21.26 27.92
C SER A 444 -17.41 -21.08 26.53
N ALA A 445 -16.89 -20.15 25.73
CA ALA A 445 -16.99 -20.17 24.27
C ALA A 445 -15.91 -19.26 23.68
N GLY A 446 -14.76 -19.83 23.34
CA GLY A 446 -13.62 -19.08 22.78
C GLY A 446 -12.33 -19.89 22.79
N ILE A 447 -12.36 -21.12 22.28
CA ILE A 447 -11.16 -21.91 22.04
C ILE A 447 -10.64 -21.54 20.65
N GLY A 448 -9.50 -20.86 20.58
CA GLY A 448 -8.77 -20.65 19.32
C GLY A 448 -7.96 -19.34 19.30
N GLY A 449 -6.74 -19.36 19.84
CA GLY A 449 -5.85 -18.19 19.81
C GLY A 449 -4.53 -18.33 20.56
N SER A 450 -4.39 -19.40 21.37
CA SER A 450 -3.18 -19.63 22.17
C SER A 450 -1.90 -19.90 21.36
N GLY A 451 -2.00 -20.29 20.09
CA GLY A 451 -0.84 -20.72 19.29
C GLY A 451 0.05 -19.57 18.82
N VAL A 452 -0.55 -18.46 18.39
CA VAL A 452 0.19 -17.30 17.86
C VAL A 452 0.64 -16.37 19.00
N ALA A 453 -0.17 -16.24 20.05
CA ALA A 453 0.15 -15.42 21.22
C ALA A 453 1.38 -15.93 22.00
N LYS A 454 1.63 -17.25 22.04
CA LYS A 454 2.82 -17.82 22.71
C LYS A 454 4.11 -17.67 21.90
N ALA A 455 4.03 -17.56 20.57
CA ALA A 455 5.20 -17.29 19.72
C ALA A 455 5.58 -15.79 19.68
N LEU A 456 4.72 -14.90 20.21
CA LEU A 456 4.85 -13.44 20.10
C LEU A 456 4.99 -12.70 21.44
N VAL A 457 5.27 -13.42 22.54
CA VAL A 457 5.63 -12.85 23.86
C VAL A 457 6.94 -12.02 23.83
N THR A 458 7.57 -11.86 22.66
CA THR A 458 8.80 -11.07 22.46
C THR A 458 8.60 -9.73 21.74
N LEU A 459 7.37 -9.26 21.46
CA LEU A 459 7.14 -7.91 20.92
C LEU A 459 6.68 -6.90 22.01
N PRO A 460 7.19 -5.64 21.99
CA PRO A 460 6.91 -4.66 23.03
C PRO A 460 5.49 -4.06 22.91
N ALA A 461 4.99 -3.57 24.05
CA ALA A 461 3.63 -3.02 24.22
C ALA A 461 3.32 -1.82 23.30
N PRO A 462 2.04 -1.64 22.88
CA PRO A 462 1.63 -0.50 22.06
C PRO A 462 1.78 0.84 22.81
N VAL A 463 2.27 1.85 22.08
CA VAL A 463 2.53 3.22 22.52
C VAL A 463 1.24 4.03 22.64
N ALA A 464 1.16 4.86 23.69
CA ALA A 464 0.01 5.72 24.01
C ALA A 464 -0.21 6.82 22.97
N LEU A 465 -1.47 7.00 22.54
CA LEU A 465 -1.96 8.14 21.75
C LEU A 465 -2.53 9.20 22.71
N ASP A 466 -2.07 10.43 22.57
CA ASP A 466 -2.49 11.58 23.40
C ASP A 466 -3.88 12.09 22.99
N GLN A 467 -4.75 12.34 23.98
CA GLN A 467 -6.22 12.40 23.84
C GLN A 467 -6.83 13.79 23.58
N GLY A 468 -6.04 14.84 23.33
CA GLY A 468 -6.51 16.23 23.39
C GLY A 468 -7.34 16.79 22.21
N LEU A 469 -7.67 16.04 21.14
CA LEU A 469 -8.09 16.67 19.87
C LEU A 469 -9.32 16.06 19.16
N LEU A 470 -10.20 15.30 19.84
CA LEU A 470 -11.35 14.63 19.20
C LEU A 470 -12.71 15.33 19.30
N SER A 471 -12.78 16.62 19.66
CA SER A 471 -14.03 17.38 19.66
C SER A 471 -14.04 18.48 18.59
N ALA A 472 -14.62 18.18 17.43
CA ALA A 472 -15.17 19.21 16.54
C ALA A 472 -16.48 18.68 15.94
N GLN A 473 -17.58 19.33 16.34
CA GLN A 473 -18.96 19.05 15.96
C GLN A 473 -19.20 19.27 14.45
N ALA A 474 -20.01 18.39 13.86
CA ALA A 474 -20.69 18.62 12.59
C ALA A 474 -21.96 19.47 12.83
N PRO A 475 -22.32 20.43 11.96
CA PRO A 475 -23.63 21.04 11.98
C PRO A 475 -24.60 20.32 11.03
N ASP A 476 -25.79 20.00 11.56
CA ASP A 476 -27.00 19.60 10.84
C ASP A 476 -27.77 20.83 10.29
N ALA A 477 -28.49 20.66 9.17
CA ALA A 477 -29.79 21.28 8.79
C ALA A 477 -30.10 21.01 7.29
N THR A 478 -31.01 20.08 6.94
CA THR A 478 -32.46 20.22 6.61
C THR A 478 -32.85 20.93 5.29
N ALA A 479 -33.44 20.13 4.40
CA ALA A 479 -34.53 20.32 3.42
C ALA A 479 -34.87 21.71 2.82
N ALA A 480 -35.02 21.76 1.48
CA ALA A 480 -36.08 22.52 0.80
C ALA A 480 -36.32 22.03 -0.65
N THR A 481 -37.61 21.87 -0.96
CA THR A 481 -38.26 21.65 -2.26
C THR A 481 -38.14 22.86 -3.20
N GLY A 482 -38.12 22.64 -4.52
CA GLY A 482 -38.32 23.69 -5.52
C GLY A 482 -38.27 23.19 -6.97
N SER A 483 -39.43 23.20 -7.62
CA SER A 483 -39.69 22.90 -9.04
C SER A 483 -39.46 24.10 -9.97
N SER A 484 -38.99 23.87 -11.21
CA SER A 484 -39.41 24.59 -12.45
C SER A 484 -38.63 23.99 -13.65
N VAL A 485 -39.27 23.26 -14.59
CA VAL A 485 -39.95 23.70 -15.84
C VAL A 485 -39.01 23.90 -17.06
N ALA A 486 -39.31 23.09 -18.09
CA ALA A 486 -39.20 23.25 -19.55
C ALA A 486 -37.84 23.23 -20.29
N ALA A 487 -37.64 22.20 -21.13
CA ALA A 487 -37.69 22.25 -22.62
C ALA A 487 -37.06 20.92 -23.12
N ASP A 488 -37.84 19.95 -23.58
CA ASP A 488 -38.39 19.79 -24.94
C ASP A 488 -37.30 19.50 -25.99
N ASP A 489 -37.16 18.21 -26.34
CA ASP A 489 -37.00 17.77 -27.73
C ASP A 489 -37.13 16.24 -27.81
N ALA A 490 -38.29 15.82 -28.31
CA ALA A 490 -38.59 14.45 -28.69
C ALA A 490 -38.09 14.19 -30.12
N GLN A 491 -37.45 13.05 -30.35
CA GLN A 491 -37.39 12.46 -31.69
C GLN A 491 -38.13 11.12 -31.68
N ASP A 492 -39.21 11.11 -32.45
CA ASP A 492 -40.06 9.98 -32.81
C ASP A 492 -39.26 8.80 -33.36
N VAL A 493 -39.45 7.64 -32.76
CA VAL A 493 -39.26 6.35 -33.43
C VAL A 493 -40.64 5.70 -33.53
N VAL A 494 -41.14 5.70 -34.76
CA VAL A 494 -42.42 5.12 -35.18
C VAL A 494 -42.47 3.63 -34.82
N LEU A 495 -43.30 3.30 -33.83
CA LEU A 495 -43.75 1.93 -33.58
C LEU A 495 -44.98 1.65 -34.45
N GLU A 496 -44.87 0.66 -35.32
CA GLU A 496 -45.99 0.11 -36.09
C GLU A 496 -47.03 -0.49 -35.11
N PRO A 497 -48.32 -0.15 -35.22
CA PRO A 497 -49.33 -0.61 -34.27
C PRO A 497 -49.67 -2.09 -34.49
N VAL A 498 -49.23 -2.94 -33.56
CA VAL A 498 -49.72 -4.32 -33.44
C VAL A 498 -51.23 -4.27 -33.09
N PRO A 499 -52.12 -5.01 -33.79
CA PRO A 499 -53.56 -4.87 -33.65
C PRO A 499 -54.09 -5.15 -32.24
N ALA A 500 -54.89 -4.22 -31.74
CA ALA A 500 -55.35 -4.09 -30.35
C ALA A 500 -56.49 -5.06 -29.95
N ALA A 501 -56.35 -6.36 -30.22
CA ALA A 501 -57.39 -7.34 -29.88
C ALA A 501 -56.95 -8.51 -28.95
N ALA A 502 -55.73 -8.50 -28.38
CA ALA A 502 -55.26 -9.67 -27.61
C ALA A 502 -54.40 -9.39 -26.35
N VAL A 503 -54.35 -8.17 -25.80
CA VAL A 503 -53.50 -7.91 -24.62
C VAL A 503 -54.31 -7.25 -23.51
N THR A 504 -54.83 -8.04 -22.59
CA THR A 504 -55.46 -7.53 -21.36
C THR A 504 -54.81 -8.03 -20.08
N ARG A 505 -53.78 -8.88 -20.18
CA ARG A 505 -53.03 -9.38 -19.02
C ARG A 505 -51.52 -9.16 -19.19
N PRO A 506 -50.79 -8.76 -18.13
CA PRO A 506 -49.33 -8.63 -18.17
C PRO A 506 -48.62 -9.96 -18.51
N GLU A 507 -49.32 -11.09 -18.41
CA GLU A 507 -48.87 -12.42 -18.85
C GLU A 507 -48.82 -12.54 -20.38
N ASP A 508 -49.69 -11.83 -21.11
CA ASP A 508 -49.74 -11.84 -22.58
C ASP A 508 -48.48 -11.19 -23.18
N ILE A 509 -47.97 -10.14 -22.54
CA ILE A 509 -46.73 -9.44 -22.95
C ILE A 509 -45.50 -10.35 -22.72
N CYS A 510 -45.43 -11.03 -21.56
CA CYS A 510 -44.38 -12.00 -21.29
C CYS A 510 -44.35 -13.11 -22.35
N ASN A 511 -45.51 -13.71 -22.62
CA ASN A 511 -45.62 -14.81 -23.57
C ASN A 511 -45.29 -14.36 -24.99
N SER A 512 -45.75 -13.17 -25.39
CA SER A 512 -45.40 -12.56 -26.68
C SER A 512 -43.89 -12.33 -26.83
N LEU A 513 -43.22 -11.78 -25.81
CA LEU A 513 -41.77 -11.60 -25.84
C LEU A 513 -41.01 -12.94 -25.90
N ILE A 514 -41.46 -13.96 -25.16
CA ILE A 514 -40.89 -15.30 -25.21
C ILE A 514 -41.05 -15.91 -26.60
N GLU A 515 -42.25 -15.83 -27.19
CA GLU A 515 -42.53 -16.33 -28.53
C GLU A 515 -41.65 -15.62 -29.57
N GLN A 516 -41.59 -14.29 -29.56
CA GLN A 516 -40.78 -13.53 -30.52
C GLN A 516 -39.27 -13.79 -30.34
N LEU A 517 -38.76 -13.86 -29.11
CA LEU A 517 -37.36 -14.21 -28.83
C LEU A 517 -37.03 -15.64 -29.25
N SER A 518 -37.94 -16.58 -29.00
CA SER A 518 -37.76 -17.98 -29.37
C SER A 518 -37.81 -18.18 -30.89
N ALA A 519 -38.69 -17.46 -31.59
CA ALA A 519 -38.78 -17.45 -33.04
C ALA A 519 -37.50 -16.84 -33.65
N ALA A 520 -37.02 -15.73 -33.09
CA ALA A 520 -35.75 -15.13 -33.51
C ALA A 520 -34.54 -16.04 -33.25
N ALA A 521 -34.55 -16.78 -32.14
CA ALA A 521 -33.50 -17.76 -31.82
C ALA A 521 -33.57 -19.01 -32.71
N ALA A 522 -34.77 -19.48 -33.09
CA ALA A 522 -34.96 -20.63 -33.96
C ALA A 522 -34.68 -20.31 -35.44
N ALA A 523 -34.95 -19.08 -35.87
CA ALA A 523 -34.61 -18.57 -37.20
C ALA A 523 -33.10 -18.30 -37.37
N ALA A 524 -32.32 -18.36 -36.29
CA ALA A 524 -30.92 -17.98 -36.28
C ALA A 524 -30.01 -19.02 -36.96
N ALA A 525 -29.84 -18.86 -38.27
CA ALA A 525 -28.54 -18.86 -38.91
C ALA A 525 -28.47 -17.65 -39.85
N PRO A 526 -27.49 -16.72 -39.77
CA PRO A 526 -26.60 -16.31 -38.69
C PRO A 526 -26.96 -14.91 -38.10
N SER A 527 -28.20 -14.42 -38.24
CA SER A 527 -28.57 -13.07 -37.80
C SER A 527 -28.95 -13.04 -36.31
N PRO A 528 -28.37 -12.12 -35.50
CA PRO A 528 -28.80 -11.92 -34.12
C PRO A 528 -30.24 -11.36 -34.05
N PRO A 529 -30.94 -11.55 -32.93
CA PRO A 529 -32.28 -10.96 -32.73
C PRO A 529 -32.22 -9.42 -32.83
N PRO A 530 -33.32 -8.77 -33.27
CA PRO A 530 -33.36 -7.33 -33.46
C PRO A 530 -33.16 -6.58 -32.13
N GLN A 531 -32.34 -5.53 -32.16
CA GLN A 531 -31.95 -4.77 -30.97
C GLN A 531 -33.15 -4.17 -30.23
N SER A 532 -34.14 -3.64 -30.95
CA SER A 532 -35.35 -3.06 -30.34
C SER A 532 -36.13 -4.06 -29.48
N LEU A 533 -36.12 -5.34 -29.87
CA LEU A 533 -36.78 -6.42 -29.16
C LEU A 533 -36.00 -6.81 -27.90
N LEU A 534 -34.67 -6.83 -27.95
CA LEU A 534 -33.81 -7.03 -26.78
C LEU A 534 -33.93 -5.88 -25.78
N ASP A 535 -33.96 -4.63 -26.26
CA ASP A 535 -34.16 -3.43 -25.43
C ASP A 535 -35.51 -3.45 -24.72
N SER A 536 -36.56 -3.84 -25.45
CA SER A 536 -37.91 -4.02 -24.91
C SER A 536 -37.95 -5.11 -23.85
N ALA A 537 -37.26 -6.23 -24.06
CA ALA A 537 -37.17 -7.31 -23.08
C ALA A 537 -36.41 -6.88 -21.81
N VAL A 538 -35.25 -6.22 -21.95
CA VAL A 538 -34.44 -5.76 -20.80
C VAL A 538 -35.21 -4.72 -19.97
N SER A 539 -35.83 -3.73 -20.62
CA SER A 539 -36.64 -2.71 -19.94
C SER A 539 -37.86 -3.31 -19.23
N TYR A 540 -38.54 -4.26 -19.86
CA TYR A 540 -39.66 -4.98 -19.25
C TYR A 540 -39.22 -5.80 -18.02
N ILE A 541 -38.10 -6.53 -18.11
CA ILE A 541 -37.54 -7.31 -17.00
C ILE A 541 -37.15 -6.40 -15.83
N ALA A 542 -36.47 -5.28 -16.12
CA ALA A 542 -36.09 -4.29 -15.12
C ALA A 542 -37.33 -3.70 -14.42
N GLY A 543 -38.35 -3.31 -15.19
CA GLY A 543 -39.62 -2.80 -14.67
C GLY A 543 -40.32 -3.82 -13.77
N ARG A 544 -40.46 -5.09 -14.20
CA ARG A 544 -41.08 -6.12 -13.36
C ARG A 544 -40.35 -6.32 -12.03
N ARG A 545 -39.02 -6.33 -12.04
CA ARG A 545 -38.23 -6.49 -10.81
C ARG A 545 -38.32 -5.28 -9.89
N GLN A 546 -38.34 -4.07 -10.42
CA GLN A 546 -38.58 -2.85 -9.63
C GLN A 546 -39.95 -2.88 -8.93
N HIS A 547 -40.95 -3.52 -9.54
CA HIS A 547 -42.28 -3.73 -8.95
C HIS A 547 -42.41 -5.02 -8.13
N GLY A 548 -41.30 -5.72 -7.83
CA GLY A 548 -41.32 -6.95 -7.02
C GLY A 548 -42.00 -8.16 -7.68
N MET A 549 -42.25 -8.10 -9.00
CA MET A 549 -42.89 -9.19 -9.73
C MET A 549 -41.88 -10.26 -10.16
N ALA A 550 -42.33 -11.51 -10.17
CA ALA A 550 -41.54 -12.62 -10.70
C ALA A 550 -41.37 -12.50 -12.21
N VAL A 551 -40.16 -12.78 -12.69
CA VAL A 551 -39.82 -12.83 -14.12
C VAL A 551 -39.66 -14.30 -14.52
N PRO A 552 -40.32 -14.76 -15.61
CA PRO A 552 -40.15 -16.12 -16.09
C PRO A 552 -38.67 -16.43 -16.40
N PRO A 553 -38.12 -17.59 -15.96
CA PRO A 553 -36.72 -17.93 -16.18
C PRO A 553 -36.39 -18.09 -17.67
N GLN A 554 -37.36 -18.54 -18.47
CA GLN A 554 -37.21 -18.68 -19.92
C GLN A 554 -37.00 -17.33 -20.62
N LEU A 555 -37.68 -16.27 -20.17
CA LEU A 555 -37.48 -14.92 -20.68
C LEU A 555 -36.07 -14.43 -20.35
N LEU A 556 -35.62 -14.60 -19.11
CA LEU A 556 -34.24 -14.25 -18.69
C LEU A 556 -33.19 -14.96 -19.55
N ALA A 557 -33.36 -16.27 -19.76
CA ALA A 557 -32.43 -17.10 -20.53
C ALA A 557 -32.36 -16.71 -22.01
N LEU A 558 -33.51 -16.49 -22.65
CA LEU A 558 -33.58 -16.09 -24.06
C LEU A 558 -33.01 -14.69 -24.28
N THR A 559 -33.33 -13.73 -23.39
CA THR A 559 -32.76 -12.38 -23.47
C THR A 559 -31.25 -12.40 -23.25
N ALA A 560 -30.74 -13.16 -22.27
CA ALA A 560 -29.30 -13.28 -22.03
C ALA A 560 -28.56 -13.89 -23.25
N ARG A 561 -29.10 -14.96 -23.85
CA ARG A 561 -28.55 -15.55 -25.08
C ARG A 561 -28.60 -14.60 -26.26
N GLY A 562 -29.71 -13.89 -26.45
CA GLY A 562 -29.88 -12.91 -27.53
C GLY A 562 -28.89 -11.75 -27.42
N LEU A 563 -28.72 -11.18 -26.22
CA LEU A 563 -27.75 -10.13 -25.93
C LEU A 563 -26.30 -10.60 -26.17
N ALA A 564 -25.97 -11.83 -25.76
CA ALA A 564 -24.64 -12.41 -25.98
C ALA A 564 -24.36 -12.66 -27.47
N ALA A 565 -25.35 -13.16 -28.22
CA ALA A 565 -25.27 -13.35 -29.67
C ALA A 565 -25.11 -12.01 -30.41
N ALA A 566 -25.83 -10.98 -29.97
CA ALA A 566 -25.72 -9.61 -30.49
C ALA A 566 -24.47 -8.85 -30.01
N LYS A 567 -23.67 -9.44 -29.10
CA LYS A 567 -22.49 -8.81 -28.46
C LYS A 567 -22.80 -7.51 -27.72
N GLN A 568 -24.01 -7.38 -27.19
CA GLN A 568 -24.47 -6.21 -26.42
C GLN A 568 -24.11 -6.34 -24.94
N TRP A 569 -22.81 -6.28 -24.64
CA TRP A 569 -22.25 -6.57 -23.31
C TRP A 569 -22.72 -5.61 -22.21
N SER A 570 -22.91 -4.33 -22.54
CA SER A 570 -23.40 -3.32 -21.59
C SER A 570 -24.81 -3.66 -21.09
N GLN A 571 -25.70 -4.03 -22.00
CA GLN A 571 -27.08 -4.43 -21.70
C GLN A 571 -27.16 -5.79 -21.02
N LEU A 572 -26.26 -6.72 -21.36
CA LEU A 572 -26.12 -7.95 -20.58
C LEU A 572 -25.73 -7.63 -19.13
N GLY A 573 -24.84 -6.64 -18.93
CA GLY A 573 -24.45 -6.15 -17.61
C GLY A 573 -25.58 -5.48 -16.83
N THR A 574 -26.54 -4.83 -17.48
CA THR A 574 -27.75 -4.29 -16.82
C THR A 574 -28.75 -5.39 -16.50
N LEU A 575 -28.99 -6.32 -17.42
CA LEU A 575 -29.85 -7.48 -17.19
C LEU A 575 -29.39 -8.28 -15.96
N LEU A 576 -28.10 -8.58 -15.85
CA LEU A 576 -27.53 -9.36 -14.74
C LEU A 576 -27.68 -8.70 -13.36
N GLN A 577 -27.95 -7.39 -13.29
CA GLN A 577 -28.24 -6.71 -12.01
C GLN A 577 -29.64 -7.04 -11.49
N HIS A 578 -30.54 -7.47 -12.37
CA HIS A 578 -31.94 -7.78 -12.08
C HIS A 578 -32.22 -9.29 -12.01
N VAL A 579 -31.19 -10.10 -12.26
CA VAL A 579 -31.25 -11.57 -12.22
C VAL A 579 -30.92 -12.04 -10.80
N PRO A 580 -31.77 -12.86 -10.17
CA PRO A 580 -31.45 -13.45 -8.86
C PRO A 580 -30.31 -14.47 -8.99
N GLN A 581 -29.69 -14.81 -7.86
CA GLN A 581 -28.72 -15.91 -7.82
C GLN A 581 -29.38 -17.20 -8.34
N ALA A 582 -28.64 -17.96 -9.17
CA ALA A 582 -29.17 -19.14 -9.86
C ALA A 582 -30.43 -18.89 -10.73
N GLY A 583 -30.62 -17.67 -11.23
CA GLY A 583 -31.78 -17.30 -12.06
C GLY A 583 -31.67 -17.65 -13.56
N LEU A 584 -30.49 -18.02 -14.05
CA LEU A 584 -30.23 -18.34 -15.46
C LEU A 584 -30.02 -19.84 -15.65
N CYS A 585 -31.11 -20.53 -16.00
CA CYS A 585 -31.06 -21.96 -16.32
C CYS A 585 -30.61 -22.17 -17.77
N GLY A 586 -29.58 -23.02 -17.97
CA GLY A 586 -29.14 -23.46 -19.29
C GLY A 586 -28.40 -22.41 -20.13
N CYS A 587 -27.89 -21.32 -19.56
CA CYS A 587 -27.19 -20.26 -20.30
C CYS A 587 -25.66 -20.40 -20.29
N SER A 588 -25.12 -21.62 -20.25
CA SER A 588 -23.69 -21.87 -20.11
C SER A 588 -22.86 -21.37 -21.30
N GLU A 589 -23.44 -21.32 -22.50
CA GLU A 589 -22.81 -20.73 -23.69
C GLU A 589 -22.57 -19.22 -23.57
N VAL A 590 -23.36 -18.49 -22.77
CA VAL A 590 -23.17 -17.06 -22.54
C VAL A 590 -21.84 -16.81 -21.80
N MET A 591 -21.49 -17.69 -20.87
CA MET A 591 -20.19 -17.63 -20.17
C MET A 591 -19.02 -17.81 -21.13
N VAL A 592 -19.14 -18.74 -22.07
CA VAL A 592 -18.12 -18.98 -23.12
C VAL A 592 -17.98 -17.75 -24.01
N ALA A 593 -19.11 -17.16 -24.44
CA ALA A 593 -19.12 -15.96 -25.26
C ALA A 593 -18.48 -14.76 -24.55
N VAL A 594 -18.78 -14.56 -23.26
CA VAL A 594 -18.19 -13.50 -22.42
C VAL A 594 -16.68 -13.70 -22.23
N ALA A 595 -16.23 -14.94 -21.99
CA ALA A 595 -14.81 -15.26 -21.86
C ALA A 595 -14.06 -15.01 -23.18
N ALA A 596 -14.64 -15.39 -24.31
CA ALA A 596 -14.08 -15.15 -25.64
C ALA A 596 -14.04 -13.65 -26.00
N ALA A 597 -15.07 -12.89 -25.60
CA ALA A 597 -15.16 -11.45 -25.80
C ALA A 597 -14.35 -10.62 -24.79
N GLN A 598 -13.65 -11.28 -23.85
CA GLN A 598 -12.78 -10.65 -22.85
C GLN A 598 -13.51 -9.70 -21.88
N GLN A 599 -14.82 -9.91 -21.68
CA GLN A 599 -15.66 -9.10 -20.80
C GLN A 599 -15.60 -9.62 -19.35
N TYR A 600 -14.41 -9.60 -18.76
CA TYR A 600 -14.13 -10.26 -17.47
C TYR A 600 -14.95 -9.77 -16.29
N GLN A 601 -15.39 -8.50 -16.30
CA GLN A 601 -16.26 -7.96 -15.26
C GLN A 601 -17.62 -8.69 -15.21
N LEU A 602 -18.19 -9.02 -16.38
CA LEU A 602 -19.47 -9.73 -16.48
C LEU A 602 -19.35 -11.18 -16.02
N LEU A 603 -18.17 -11.79 -16.16
CA LEU A 603 -17.92 -13.18 -15.78
C LEU A 603 -18.20 -13.43 -14.29
N SER A 604 -17.79 -12.50 -13.43
CA SER A 604 -18.02 -12.60 -11.98
C SER A 604 -19.51 -12.60 -11.61
N ARG A 605 -20.30 -11.74 -12.27
CA ARG A 605 -21.76 -11.67 -12.08
C ARG A 605 -22.46 -12.91 -12.65
N LEU A 606 -22.06 -13.34 -13.85
CA LEU A 606 -22.60 -14.55 -14.48
C LEU A 606 -22.41 -15.78 -13.61
N ALA A 607 -21.23 -15.94 -12.99
CA ALA A 607 -20.93 -17.06 -12.10
C ALA A 607 -21.93 -17.19 -10.94
N THR A 608 -22.49 -16.08 -10.45
CA THR A 608 -23.53 -16.09 -9.40
C THR A 608 -24.96 -16.29 -9.92
N CYS A 609 -25.20 -15.96 -11.20
CA CYS A 609 -26.53 -16.01 -11.80
C CYS A 609 -26.83 -17.36 -12.45
N LEU A 610 -25.82 -18.14 -12.80
CA LEU A 610 -25.97 -19.47 -13.40
C LEU A 610 -26.33 -20.50 -12.32
N ASP A 611 -27.38 -21.28 -12.57
CA ASP A 611 -27.84 -22.35 -11.67
C ASP A 611 -27.07 -23.65 -11.95
N GLU A 612 -27.13 -24.10 -13.20
CA GLU A 612 -26.40 -25.26 -13.71
C GLU A 612 -25.49 -24.83 -14.87
N VAL A 613 -24.22 -25.21 -14.80
CA VAL A 613 -23.25 -24.94 -15.85
C VAL A 613 -22.87 -26.24 -16.53
N GLU A 614 -23.10 -26.30 -17.84
CA GLU A 614 -22.67 -27.44 -18.64
C GLU A 614 -21.14 -27.64 -18.52
N PRO A 615 -20.66 -28.84 -18.14
CA PRO A 615 -19.24 -29.11 -17.94
C PRO A 615 -18.37 -28.81 -19.16
N ALA A 616 -18.89 -29.05 -20.37
CA ALA A 616 -18.19 -28.75 -21.62
C ALA A 616 -18.00 -27.25 -21.84
N ALA A 617 -19.02 -26.44 -21.55
CA ALA A 617 -18.96 -24.98 -21.63
C ALA A 617 -18.00 -24.41 -20.57
N LEU A 618 -18.03 -24.95 -19.34
CA LEU A 618 -17.10 -24.58 -18.27
C LEU A 618 -15.64 -24.79 -18.67
N VAL A 619 -15.31 -25.98 -19.19
CA VAL A 619 -13.94 -26.29 -19.65
C VAL A 619 -13.54 -25.45 -20.87
N THR A 620 -14.49 -25.14 -21.76
CA THR A 620 -14.24 -24.25 -22.90
C THR A 620 -13.92 -22.83 -22.44
N ALA A 621 -14.67 -22.29 -21.48
CA ALA A 621 -14.38 -20.99 -20.86
C ALA A 621 -13.02 -21.01 -20.15
N LEU A 622 -12.71 -22.05 -19.37
CA LEU A 622 -11.40 -22.23 -18.74
C LEU A 622 -10.25 -22.23 -19.76
N GLN A 623 -10.41 -22.95 -20.88
CA GLN A 623 -9.41 -22.98 -21.95
C GLN A 623 -9.17 -21.58 -22.56
N GLN A 624 -10.21 -20.75 -22.70
CA GLN A 624 -10.09 -19.37 -23.19
C GLN A 624 -9.38 -18.46 -22.17
N LEU A 625 -9.71 -18.58 -20.88
CA LEU A 625 -9.07 -17.81 -19.81
C LEU A 625 -7.60 -18.21 -19.60
N LEU A 626 -7.32 -19.51 -19.78
CA LEU A 626 -5.99 -20.09 -19.72
C LEU A 626 -5.24 -20.01 -21.07
N ALA A 627 -5.77 -19.30 -22.06
CA ALA A 627 -5.01 -19.04 -23.28
C ALA A 627 -3.82 -18.08 -22.97
N PRO A 628 -2.69 -18.24 -23.70
CA PRO A 628 -1.54 -17.34 -23.56
C PRO A 628 -1.95 -15.87 -23.76
N SER A 629 -1.27 -14.97 -23.05
CA SER A 629 -1.57 -13.54 -23.15
C SER A 629 -1.16 -13.01 -24.52
N THR A 630 -2.10 -12.41 -25.23
CA THR A 630 -1.86 -11.64 -26.45
C THR A 630 -1.83 -10.15 -26.09
N SER A 631 -1.27 -9.31 -26.97
CA SER A 631 -1.29 -7.85 -26.77
C SER A 631 -2.73 -7.32 -26.61
N SER A 632 -3.69 -7.91 -27.33
CA SER A 632 -5.11 -7.53 -27.26
C SER A 632 -5.78 -7.86 -25.93
N ASN A 633 -5.50 -9.02 -25.33
CA ASN A 633 -6.16 -9.43 -24.08
C ASN A 633 -5.47 -8.88 -22.83
N LEU A 634 -4.18 -8.54 -22.91
CA LEU A 634 -3.39 -8.12 -21.77
C LEU A 634 -3.95 -6.85 -21.10
N ALA A 635 -4.41 -5.86 -21.88
CA ALA A 635 -5.00 -4.64 -21.35
C ALA A 635 -6.29 -4.92 -20.55
N ALA A 636 -7.20 -5.72 -21.11
CA ALA A 636 -8.46 -6.09 -20.44
C ALA A 636 -8.21 -6.89 -19.15
N ARG A 637 -7.24 -7.82 -19.17
CA ARG A 637 -6.86 -8.59 -17.98
C ARG A 637 -6.26 -7.70 -16.88
N GLN A 638 -5.39 -6.77 -17.26
CA GLN A 638 -4.80 -5.80 -16.32
C GLN A 638 -5.85 -4.87 -15.73
N GLN A 639 -6.79 -4.40 -16.55
CA GLN A 639 -7.89 -3.55 -16.09
C GLN A 639 -8.76 -4.27 -15.05
N TYR A 640 -9.13 -5.53 -15.30
CA TYR A 640 -9.88 -6.33 -14.33
C TYR A 640 -9.09 -6.56 -13.04
N TYR A 641 -7.80 -6.91 -13.14
CA TYR A 641 -6.94 -7.09 -11.98
C TYR A 641 -6.82 -5.81 -11.13
N ARG A 642 -6.65 -4.64 -11.77
CA ARG A 642 -6.60 -3.35 -11.07
C ARG A 642 -7.91 -3.04 -10.36
N ALA A 643 -9.05 -3.22 -11.03
CA ALA A 643 -10.36 -3.02 -10.43
C ALA A 643 -10.57 -3.93 -9.21
N LEU A 644 -10.17 -5.21 -9.30
CA LEU A 644 -10.24 -6.13 -8.16
C LEU A 644 -9.30 -5.71 -7.02
N ARG A 645 -8.07 -5.28 -7.35
CA ARG A 645 -7.10 -4.81 -6.36
C ARG A 645 -7.56 -3.53 -5.65
N GLU A 646 -8.19 -2.62 -6.36
CA GLU A 646 -8.80 -1.40 -5.81
C GLU A 646 -9.97 -1.75 -4.88
N SER A 647 -10.85 -2.67 -5.29
CA SER A 647 -11.93 -3.19 -4.44
C SER A 647 -11.36 -3.83 -3.17
N ALA A 648 -10.35 -4.68 -3.28
CA ALA A 648 -9.68 -5.28 -2.13
C ALA A 648 -9.03 -4.23 -1.21
N ALA A 649 -8.32 -3.25 -1.75
CA ALA A 649 -7.72 -2.17 -0.98
C ALA A 649 -8.76 -1.33 -0.23
N LYS A 650 -9.92 -1.06 -0.86
CA LYS A 650 -11.05 -0.40 -0.21
C LYS A 650 -11.55 -1.20 1.00
N ARG A 651 -11.65 -2.54 0.88
CA ARG A 651 -12.05 -3.40 2.00
C ARG A 651 -11.05 -3.38 3.14
N VAL A 652 -9.75 -3.33 2.85
CA VAL A 652 -8.74 -3.16 3.90
C VAL A 652 -8.91 -1.81 4.60
N ALA A 653 -9.11 -0.72 3.85
CA ALA A 653 -9.35 0.60 4.44
C ALA A 653 -10.64 0.66 5.29
N GLU A 654 -11.72 -0.02 4.88
CA GLU A 654 -12.95 -0.16 5.67
C GLU A 654 -12.67 -0.93 6.98
N ALA A 655 -11.89 -2.01 6.93
CA ALA A 655 -11.47 -2.75 8.13
C ALA A 655 -10.60 -1.91 9.07
N GLU A 656 -9.68 -1.10 8.53
CA GLU A 656 -8.87 -0.16 9.32
C GLU A 656 -9.75 0.83 10.10
N GLN A 657 -10.73 1.43 9.42
CA GLN A 657 -11.67 2.36 10.05
C GLN A 657 -12.51 1.67 11.13
N ALA A 658 -12.99 0.46 10.88
CA ALA A 658 -13.78 -0.31 11.84
C ALA A 658 -12.96 -0.69 13.08
N VAL A 659 -11.72 -1.13 12.91
CA VAL A 659 -10.81 -1.46 14.03
C VAL A 659 -10.45 -0.21 14.83
N ALA A 660 -10.18 0.92 14.17
CA ALA A 660 -9.91 2.19 14.84
C ALA A 660 -11.11 2.68 15.65
N ALA A 661 -12.32 2.60 15.10
CA ALA A 661 -13.56 2.96 15.77
C ALA A 661 -13.82 2.06 17.00
N ALA A 662 -13.63 0.75 16.87
CA ALA A 662 -13.76 -0.19 18.00
C ALA A 662 -12.73 0.10 19.11
N ALA A 663 -11.48 0.40 18.75
CA ALA A 663 -10.44 0.77 19.71
C ALA A 663 -10.67 2.13 20.39
N ALA A 664 -11.38 3.06 19.74
CA ALA A 664 -11.80 4.32 20.35
C ALA A 664 -12.97 4.10 21.33
N ALA A 665 -13.97 3.31 20.94
CA ALA A 665 -15.11 2.98 21.78
C ALA A 665 -14.70 2.24 23.07
N ALA A 666 -13.74 1.32 22.99
CA ALA A 666 -13.19 0.61 24.15
C ALA A 666 -12.51 1.53 25.18
N ARG A 667 -11.99 2.69 24.76
CA ARG A 667 -11.29 3.65 25.63
C ARG A 667 -12.21 4.72 26.24
N GLY A 668 -13.35 5.00 25.62
CA GLY A 668 -14.33 5.99 26.10
C GLY A 668 -15.33 5.49 27.15
N GLY A 669 -15.25 4.21 27.54
CA GLY A 669 -16.23 3.54 28.41
C GLY A 669 -16.07 3.72 29.92
N ALA A 670 -15.14 4.56 30.40
CA ALA A 670 -14.86 4.69 31.83
C ALA A 670 -15.92 5.45 32.64
N ASP A 671 -16.77 6.29 32.01
CA ASP A 671 -17.68 7.21 32.72
C ASP A 671 -19.18 7.07 32.37
N ARG A 672 -19.59 6.06 31.60
CA ARG A 672 -21.00 5.86 31.25
C ARG A 672 -21.58 4.59 31.91
N PRO A 673 -22.66 4.70 32.71
CA PRO A 673 -23.29 3.53 33.31
C PRO A 673 -23.82 2.60 32.22
N ALA A 674 -23.65 1.30 32.44
CA ALA A 674 -23.92 0.18 31.55
C ALA A 674 -25.36 0.11 31.02
N ALA A 675 -25.73 1.02 30.13
CA ALA A 675 -26.79 0.78 29.17
C ALA A 675 -26.26 -0.25 28.16
N ARG A 676 -27.05 -1.30 27.93
CA ARG A 676 -26.81 -2.45 27.05
C ARG A 676 -26.58 -2.04 25.58
N SER A 677 -25.47 -1.37 25.27
CA SER A 677 -24.99 -1.20 23.90
C SER A 677 -23.98 -2.29 23.60
N ASP A 678 -24.54 -3.47 23.41
CA ASP A 678 -24.17 -4.61 22.58
C ASP A 678 -22.76 -4.65 21.96
N GLY A 679 -22.13 -5.82 22.03
CA GLY A 679 -20.89 -6.21 21.34
C GLY A 679 -20.91 -6.14 19.80
N GLY A 680 -21.82 -5.38 19.20
CA GLY A 680 -21.94 -5.16 17.76
C GLY A 680 -20.73 -4.46 17.15
N GLY A 681 -20.05 -3.55 17.86
CA GLY A 681 -18.87 -2.86 17.35
C GLY A 681 -17.65 -3.77 17.14
N ALA A 682 -17.39 -4.68 18.09
CA ALA A 682 -16.32 -5.66 17.98
C ALA A 682 -16.63 -6.75 16.93
N ALA A 683 -17.89 -7.19 16.85
CA ALA A 683 -18.34 -8.13 15.83
C ALA A 683 -18.25 -7.53 14.42
N ALA A 684 -18.64 -6.26 14.25
CA ALA A 684 -18.53 -5.55 12.97
C ALA A 684 -17.07 -5.36 12.53
N ALA A 685 -16.17 -5.00 13.47
CA ALA A 685 -14.74 -4.92 13.19
C ALA A 685 -14.14 -6.29 12.81
N GLY A 686 -14.56 -7.37 13.49
CA GLY A 686 -14.17 -8.74 13.15
C GLY A 686 -14.64 -9.17 11.76
N GLY A 687 -15.89 -8.86 11.40
CA GLY A 687 -16.44 -9.14 10.07
C GLY A 687 -15.74 -8.34 8.95
N ALA A 688 -15.48 -7.05 9.18
CA ALA A 688 -14.75 -6.21 8.23
C ALA A 688 -13.30 -6.70 8.03
N LEU A 689 -12.62 -7.08 9.11
CA LEU A 689 -11.29 -7.66 9.06
C LEU A 689 -11.27 -8.98 8.27
N ALA A 690 -12.21 -9.88 8.54
CA ALA A 690 -12.29 -11.16 7.83
C ALA A 690 -12.57 -10.97 6.33
N LEU A 691 -13.43 -10.02 5.96
CA LEU A 691 -13.66 -9.66 4.56
C LEU A 691 -12.39 -9.08 3.92
N ALA A 692 -11.68 -8.20 4.63
CA ALA A 692 -10.40 -7.67 4.17
C ALA A 692 -9.34 -8.77 3.98
N GLN A 693 -9.28 -9.77 4.86
CA GLN A 693 -8.40 -10.94 4.72
C GLN A 693 -8.72 -11.72 3.45
N CYS A 694 -9.99 -12.05 3.23
CA CYS A 694 -10.46 -12.70 2.01
C CYS A 694 -10.11 -11.90 0.75
N ALA A 695 -10.36 -10.58 0.76
CA ALA A 695 -10.14 -9.72 -0.39
C ALA A 695 -8.64 -9.59 -0.71
N ALA A 696 -7.80 -9.44 0.32
CA ALA A 696 -6.36 -9.43 0.19
C ALA A 696 -5.82 -10.78 -0.33
N ALA A 697 -6.33 -11.88 0.22
CA ALA A 697 -6.01 -13.23 -0.22
C ALA A 697 -6.41 -13.50 -1.68
N ALA A 698 -7.49 -12.89 -2.18
CA ALA A 698 -7.85 -13.03 -3.58
C ALA A 698 -6.82 -12.33 -4.51
N VAL A 699 -6.17 -11.24 -4.10
CA VAL A 699 -5.36 -10.45 -5.05
C VAL A 699 -3.85 -10.70 -4.92
N ASP A 700 -3.33 -10.83 -3.70
CA ASP A 700 -1.89 -10.88 -3.47
C ASP A 700 -1.26 -12.20 -3.95
N GLY A 701 -0.13 -12.17 -4.66
CA GLY A 701 0.53 -13.40 -5.15
C GLY A 701 -0.16 -14.10 -6.33
N PHE A 702 -1.30 -13.57 -6.81
CA PHE A 702 -1.94 -13.99 -8.04
C PHE A 702 -1.60 -13.02 -9.19
N SER A 703 -1.36 -13.58 -10.36
CA SER A 703 -1.21 -12.85 -11.61
C SER A 703 -2.58 -12.42 -12.16
N TYR A 704 -2.58 -11.43 -13.05
CA TYR A 704 -3.80 -10.95 -13.72
C TYR A 704 -4.56 -12.05 -14.48
N ARG A 705 -3.89 -13.13 -14.90
CA ARG A 705 -4.51 -14.26 -15.59
C ARG A 705 -5.17 -15.24 -14.60
N GLU A 706 -4.50 -15.50 -13.49
CA GLU A 706 -4.99 -16.39 -12.43
C GLU A 706 -6.25 -15.86 -11.75
N VAL A 707 -6.30 -14.54 -11.54
CA VAL A 707 -7.45 -13.87 -10.89
C VAL A 707 -8.76 -14.08 -11.65
N LEU A 708 -8.71 -14.28 -12.96
CA LEU A 708 -9.88 -14.54 -13.81
C LEU A 708 -10.52 -15.91 -13.54
N LEU A 709 -9.76 -16.83 -12.96
CA LEU A 709 -10.22 -18.19 -12.67
C LEU A 709 -11.07 -18.25 -11.41
N HIS A 710 -10.99 -17.23 -10.54
CA HIS A 710 -11.69 -17.23 -9.26
C HIS A 710 -13.20 -17.44 -9.41
N PRO A 711 -13.91 -16.69 -10.28
CA PRO A 711 -15.35 -16.84 -10.37
C PRO A 711 -15.75 -18.17 -10.99
N VAL A 712 -14.98 -18.66 -11.96
CA VAL A 712 -15.29 -19.87 -12.72
C VAL A 712 -15.13 -21.13 -11.86
N LEU A 713 -14.11 -21.18 -11.02
CA LEU A 713 -13.83 -22.35 -10.17
C LEU A 713 -14.71 -22.40 -8.91
N ALA A 714 -15.34 -21.27 -8.57
CA ALA A 714 -16.25 -21.17 -7.44
C ALA A 714 -17.69 -21.59 -7.79
N ILE A 715 -18.02 -21.74 -9.08
CA ILE A 715 -19.31 -22.25 -9.54
C ILE A 715 -19.48 -23.69 -9.05
N PRO A 716 -20.60 -24.05 -8.39
CA PRO A 716 -20.89 -25.43 -8.06
C PRO A 716 -21.07 -26.24 -9.36
N ALA A 717 -20.40 -27.39 -9.47
CA ALA A 717 -20.43 -28.20 -10.67
C ALA A 717 -20.43 -29.69 -10.34
N ASP A 718 -21.01 -30.50 -11.23
CA ASP A 718 -20.98 -31.96 -11.12
C ASP A 718 -19.57 -32.50 -11.39
N ALA A 719 -18.87 -32.85 -10.31
CA ALA A 719 -17.47 -33.25 -10.33
C ALA A 719 -17.13 -34.37 -11.33
N PRO A 720 -17.84 -35.52 -11.40
CA PRO A 720 -17.55 -36.55 -12.40
C PRO A 720 -17.70 -36.04 -13.84
N ALA A 721 -18.71 -35.23 -14.13
CA ALA A 721 -18.90 -34.71 -15.48
C ALA A 721 -17.85 -33.67 -15.87
N VAL A 722 -17.45 -32.80 -14.94
CA VAL A 722 -16.33 -31.86 -15.11
C VAL A 722 -15.01 -32.61 -15.31
N GLN A 723 -14.76 -33.66 -14.54
CA GLN A 723 -13.56 -34.48 -14.68
C GLN A 723 -13.44 -35.07 -16.10
N VAL A 724 -14.53 -35.59 -16.67
CA VAL A 724 -14.54 -36.09 -18.05
C VAL A 724 -14.25 -34.97 -19.05
N ALA A 725 -14.89 -33.80 -18.88
CA ALA A 725 -14.69 -32.65 -19.75
C ALA A 725 -13.24 -32.11 -19.67
N LEU A 726 -12.62 -32.11 -18.50
CA LEU A 726 -11.25 -31.64 -18.26
C LEU A 726 -10.20 -32.35 -19.10
N ARG A 727 -10.46 -33.59 -19.55
CA ARG A 727 -9.56 -34.32 -20.46
C ARG A 727 -9.31 -33.58 -21.78
N ARG A 728 -10.22 -32.69 -22.18
CA ARG A 728 -10.10 -31.86 -23.40
C ARG A 728 -9.23 -30.62 -23.19
N LEU A 729 -8.86 -30.29 -21.96
CA LEU A 729 -8.03 -29.14 -21.63
C LEU A 729 -6.61 -29.34 -22.18
N SER A 730 -6.06 -28.31 -22.82
CA SER A 730 -4.69 -28.37 -23.34
C SER A 730 -3.66 -28.53 -22.22
N ALA A 731 -2.55 -29.22 -22.51
CA ALA A 731 -1.46 -29.42 -21.54
C ALA A 731 -0.99 -28.13 -20.82
N PRO A 732 -0.67 -27.02 -21.52
CA PRO A 732 -0.23 -25.79 -20.84
C PRO A 732 -1.34 -25.13 -20.00
N ALA A 733 -2.61 -25.31 -20.37
CA ALA A 733 -3.73 -24.81 -19.58
C ALA A 733 -3.89 -25.63 -18.29
N ALA A 734 -3.80 -26.95 -18.38
CA ALA A 734 -3.86 -27.83 -17.21
C ALA A 734 -2.70 -27.59 -16.23
N ASP A 735 -1.48 -27.36 -16.73
CA ASP A 735 -0.32 -27.04 -15.88
C ASP A 735 -0.50 -25.69 -15.17
N ALA A 736 -1.02 -24.68 -15.89
CA ALA A 736 -1.36 -23.38 -15.31
C ALA A 736 -2.49 -23.47 -14.27
N LEU A 737 -3.49 -24.34 -14.50
CA LEU A 737 -4.56 -24.60 -13.53
C LEU A 737 -4.01 -25.25 -12.26
N LEU A 738 -3.12 -26.24 -12.38
CA LEU A 738 -2.48 -26.87 -11.21
C LEU A 738 -1.63 -25.87 -10.40
N ALA A 739 -0.84 -25.03 -11.07
CA ALA A 739 -0.05 -24.00 -10.41
C ALA A 739 -0.94 -22.98 -9.66
N TYR A 740 -2.08 -22.61 -10.26
CA TYR A 740 -3.09 -21.77 -9.62
C TYR A 740 -3.70 -22.44 -8.38
N LEU A 741 -4.09 -23.72 -8.49
CA LEU A 741 -4.69 -24.47 -7.37
C LEU A 741 -3.69 -24.65 -6.22
N ALA A 742 -2.41 -24.88 -6.53
CA ALA A 742 -1.33 -24.94 -5.55
C ALA A 742 -1.26 -23.66 -4.69
N LYS A 743 -1.36 -22.48 -5.31
CA LYS A 743 -1.37 -21.19 -4.59
C LYS A 743 -2.54 -21.09 -3.62
N TRP A 744 -3.74 -21.52 -4.02
CA TRP A 744 -4.89 -21.52 -3.11
C TRP A 744 -4.71 -22.50 -1.95
N VAL A 745 -4.25 -23.72 -2.21
CA VAL A 745 -3.98 -24.69 -1.14
C VAL A 745 -2.97 -24.10 -0.14
N ILE A 746 -1.91 -23.45 -0.59
CA ILE A 746 -0.94 -22.76 0.29
C ILE A 746 -1.62 -21.66 1.11
N LYS A 747 -2.51 -20.86 0.53
CA LYS A 747 -3.21 -19.78 1.25
C LYS A 747 -4.15 -20.30 2.33
N TYR A 748 -4.92 -21.35 2.02
CA TYR A 748 -5.83 -21.97 2.97
C TYR A 748 -5.07 -22.67 4.11
N THR A 749 -3.99 -23.37 3.79
CA THR A 749 -3.20 -24.14 4.78
C THR A 749 -2.20 -23.28 5.55
N GLY A 750 -1.75 -22.17 4.97
CA GLY A 750 -0.81 -21.21 5.56
C GLY A 750 -1.46 -20.11 6.40
N GLY A 751 -2.77 -20.18 6.64
CA GLY A 751 -3.48 -19.24 7.52
C GLY A 751 -3.76 -17.85 6.93
N ALA A 752 -3.52 -17.65 5.62
CA ALA A 752 -3.73 -16.35 4.97
C ALA A 752 -5.22 -15.94 4.92
N ILE A 753 -6.13 -16.91 4.96
CA ILE A 753 -7.58 -16.68 4.88
C ILE A 753 -8.22 -16.59 6.27
N GLY A 754 -7.52 -16.96 7.35
CA GLY A 754 -8.01 -16.80 8.73
C GLY A 754 -9.25 -17.64 9.10
N ASP A 755 -9.41 -17.97 10.38
CA ASP A 755 -10.53 -18.80 10.86
C ASP A 755 -11.87 -18.06 10.79
N MET A 756 -11.84 -16.72 10.87
CA MET A 756 -13.02 -15.84 10.84
C MET A 756 -13.64 -15.71 9.44
N ALA A 757 -12.89 -16.00 8.38
CA ALA A 757 -13.36 -15.89 6.99
C ALA A 757 -14.40 -16.95 6.61
N ALA A 758 -14.46 -18.07 7.33
CA ALA A 758 -15.34 -19.20 7.02
C ALA A 758 -16.84 -18.85 7.04
N TYR A 759 -17.22 -17.71 7.65
CA TYR A 759 -18.60 -17.26 7.80
C TYR A 759 -18.91 -15.92 7.12
N VAL A 760 -17.99 -15.38 6.30
CA VAL A 760 -18.19 -14.08 5.65
C VAL A 760 -18.88 -14.27 4.30
N ALA A 761 -20.02 -13.60 4.12
CA ALA A 761 -20.65 -13.49 2.81
C ALA A 761 -19.76 -12.65 1.87
N LEU A 762 -19.18 -13.30 0.86
CA LEU A 762 -18.30 -12.63 -0.10
C LEU A 762 -19.14 -11.75 -1.06
N PRO A 763 -18.74 -10.49 -1.28
CA PRO A 763 -19.29 -9.67 -2.35
C PRO A 763 -19.09 -10.34 -3.71
N GLN A 764 -20.02 -10.15 -4.65
CA GLN A 764 -19.99 -10.75 -5.99
C GLN A 764 -18.68 -10.47 -6.75
N GLU A 765 -18.07 -9.31 -6.53
CA GLU A 765 -16.80 -8.91 -7.15
C GLU A 765 -15.59 -9.72 -6.65
N LEU A 766 -15.64 -10.20 -5.41
CA LEU A 766 -14.55 -10.89 -4.71
C LEU A 766 -14.85 -12.40 -4.58
N LEU A 767 -15.49 -12.97 -5.58
CA LEU A 767 -15.88 -14.37 -5.59
C LEU A 767 -14.69 -15.26 -5.96
N PHE A 768 -14.35 -16.20 -5.09
CA PHE A 768 -13.23 -17.14 -5.24
C PHE A 768 -13.59 -18.52 -4.68
N PRO A 769 -12.90 -19.60 -5.11
CA PRO A 769 -13.29 -20.96 -4.75
C PRO A 769 -12.99 -21.26 -3.28
N TYR A 770 -13.91 -21.95 -2.62
CA TYR A 770 -13.74 -22.44 -1.24
C TYR A 770 -12.70 -23.56 -1.17
N TYR A 771 -12.17 -23.82 0.03
CA TYR A 771 -11.14 -24.85 0.23
C TYR A 771 -11.54 -26.23 -0.32
N HIS A 772 -12.78 -26.69 -0.08
CA HIS A 772 -13.26 -27.98 -0.59
C HIS A 772 -13.31 -28.01 -2.12
N GLN A 773 -13.76 -26.92 -2.76
CA GLN A 773 -13.78 -26.79 -4.22
C GLN A 773 -12.36 -26.84 -4.77
N VAL A 774 -11.40 -26.15 -4.15
CA VAL A 774 -9.99 -26.18 -4.58
C VAL A 774 -9.43 -27.61 -4.52
N LEU A 775 -9.71 -28.35 -3.45
CA LEU A 775 -9.28 -29.75 -3.33
C LEU A 775 -9.93 -30.65 -4.39
N GLU A 776 -11.21 -30.46 -4.66
CA GLU A 776 -11.95 -31.19 -5.67
C GLU A 776 -11.42 -30.91 -7.08
N TRP A 777 -11.22 -29.63 -7.43
CA TRP A 777 -10.57 -29.23 -8.68
C TRP A 777 -9.16 -29.79 -8.82
N THR A 778 -8.40 -29.83 -7.73
CA THR A 778 -7.05 -30.42 -7.72
C THR A 778 -7.11 -31.90 -8.05
N ARG A 779 -7.98 -32.66 -7.35
CA ARG A 779 -8.21 -34.08 -7.61
C ARG A 779 -8.63 -34.32 -9.05
N MET A 780 -9.67 -33.64 -9.52
CA MET A 780 -10.21 -33.81 -10.88
C MET A 780 -9.14 -33.51 -11.94
N THR A 781 -8.36 -32.45 -11.77
CA THR A 781 -7.32 -32.05 -12.73
C THR A 781 -6.17 -33.07 -12.74
N MET A 782 -5.76 -33.58 -11.57
CA MET A 782 -4.75 -34.63 -11.48
C MET A 782 -5.22 -35.93 -12.13
N ASP A 783 -6.41 -36.40 -11.80
CA ASP A 783 -6.96 -37.66 -12.32
C ASP A 783 -7.17 -37.60 -13.85
N SER A 784 -7.68 -36.48 -14.37
CA SER A 784 -7.92 -36.31 -15.81
C SER A 784 -6.63 -36.24 -16.65
N HIS A 785 -5.49 -35.96 -16.02
CA HIS A 785 -4.22 -35.81 -16.71
C HIS A 785 -3.09 -36.68 -16.13
N LEU A 786 -3.42 -37.70 -15.34
CA LEU A 786 -2.46 -38.53 -14.58
C LEU A 786 -1.31 -39.06 -15.43
N ALA A 787 -1.63 -39.70 -16.55
CA ALA A 787 -0.62 -40.27 -17.46
C ALA A 787 0.37 -39.22 -17.97
N ARG A 788 -0.10 -37.98 -18.23
CA ARG A 788 0.74 -36.88 -18.68
C ARG A 788 1.60 -36.32 -17.55
N LEU A 789 1.03 -36.15 -16.36
CA LEU A 789 1.77 -35.66 -15.18
C LEU A 789 2.92 -36.60 -14.80
N LEU A 790 2.76 -37.91 -15.01
CA LEU A 790 3.82 -38.90 -14.78
C LEU A 790 4.98 -38.80 -15.79
N MET A 791 4.75 -38.25 -16.99
CA MET A 791 5.76 -38.17 -18.05
C MET A 791 6.38 -36.78 -18.21
N ALA A 792 5.71 -35.72 -17.78
CA ALA A 792 6.13 -34.33 -17.97
C ALA A 792 6.85 -33.78 -16.73
N ARG A 793 7.97 -33.07 -16.94
CA ARG A 793 8.70 -32.37 -15.85
C ARG A 793 8.14 -31.00 -15.50
N ALA A 794 7.43 -30.34 -16.42
CA ALA A 794 6.90 -28.99 -16.24
C ALA A 794 5.98 -28.80 -15.00
N PRO A 795 5.07 -29.73 -14.65
CA PRO A 795 4.19 -29.54 -13.49
C PRO A 795 4.83 -29.88 -12.13
N LEU A 796 6.07 -30.41 -12.09
CA LEU A 796 6.72 -30.87 -10.86
C LEU A 796 6.73 -29.84 -9.72
N PRO A 797 7.09 -28.55 -9.94
CA PRO A 797 7.11 -27.57 -8.85
C PRO A 797 5.72 -27.32 -8.24
N ALA A 798 4.67 -27.38 -9.06
CA ALA A 798 3.29 -27.24 -8.59
C ALA A 798 2.85 -28.47 -7.78
N LEU A 799 3.27 -29.67 -8.19
CA LEU A 799 2.97 -30.91 -7.47
C LEU A 799 3.74 -30.99 -6.13
N GLU A 800 5.01 -30.61 -6.10
CA GLU A 800 5.82 -30.57 -4.87
C GLU A 800 5.25 -29.57 -3.86
N SER A 801 4.85 -28.38 -4.33
CA SER A 801 4.22 -27.37 -3.47
C SER A 801 2.85 -27.81 -2.95
N LEU A 802 2.03 -28.47 -3.78
CA LEU A 802 0.78 -29.11 -3.34
C LEU A 802 1.05 -30.19 -2.28
N GLN A 803 2.03 -31.08 -2.51
CA GLN A 803 2.37 -32.14 -1.57
C GLN A 803 2.81 -31.56 -0.22
N ALA A 804 3.69 -30.55 -0.21
CA ALA A 804 4.15 -29.92 1.02
C ALA A 804 2.99 -29.28 1.81
N ALA A 805 2.14 -28.50 1.13
CA ALA A 805 1.00 -27.82 1.74
C ALA A 805 -0.05 -28.81 2.29
N LEU A 806 -0.39 -29.85 1.51
CA LEU A 806 -1.34 -30.88 1.92
C LEU A 806 -0.80 -31.76 3.06
N THR A 807 0.50 -32.08 3.08
CA THR A 807 1.09 -32.88 4.17
C THR A 807 0.95 -32.15 5.51
N SER A 808 1.22 -30.84 5.52
CA SER A 808 0.98 -29.97 6.69
C SER A 808 -0.49 -29.99 7.12
N ALA A 809 -1.41 -29.84 6.16
CA ALA A 809 -2.85 -29.85 6.42
C ALA A 809 -3.35 -31.19 6.97
N VAL A 810 -2.86 -32.31 6.44
CA VAL A 810 -3.21 -33.67 6.88
C VAL A 810 -2.67 -33.94 8.29
N GLU A 811 -1.48 -33.45 8.61
CA GLU A 811 -0.95 -33.56 9.97
C GLU A 811 -1.80 -32.76 10.97
N GLY A 812 -2.19 -31.54 10.60
CA GLY A 812 -3.11 -30.71 11.38
C GLY A 812 -4.48 -31.39 11.57
N SER A 813 -5.06 -31.93 10.50
CA SER A 813 -6.38 -32.58 10.55
C SER A 813 -6.35 -33.88 11.37
N LYS A 814 -5.28 -34.68 11.32
CA LYS A 814 -5.11 -35.85 12.20
C LYS A 814 -5.15 -35.47 13.68
N ARG A 815 -4.50 -34.36 14.06
CA ARG A 815 -4.55 -33.85 15.44
C ARG A 815 -5.97 -33.40 15.83
N LEU A 816 -6.69 -32.75 14.91
CA LEU A 816 -8.09 -32.33 15.13
C LEU A 816 -9.06 -33.50 15.21
N ILE A 817 -8.89 -34.55 14.42
CA ILE A 817 -9.72 -35.76 14.46
C ILE A 817 -9.62 -36.43 15.84
N MET A 818 -8.44 -36.47 16.45
CA MET A 818 -8.28 -36.98 17.82
C MET A 818 -9.04 -36.15 18.85
N LEU A 819 -9.24 -34.85 18.59
CA LEU A 819 -10.00 -33.94 19.45
C LEU A 819 -11.51 -33.97 19.17
N ARG A 820 -11.95 -34.51 18.03
CA ARG A 820 -13.37 -34.57 17.67
C ARG A 820 -14.19 -35.32 18.72
N GLY A 821 -13.71 -36.48 19.18
CA GLY A 821 -14.39 -37.24 20.24
C GLY A 821 -14.45 -36.47 21.56
N ALA A 822 -13.40 -35.70 21.90
CA ALA A 822 -13.39 -34.85 23.09
C ALA A 822 -14.35 -33.65 22.94
N LEU A 823 -14.43 -33.03 21.76
CA LEU A 823 -15.35 -31.93 21.47
C LEU A 823 -16.81 -32.40 21.44
N GLU A 824 -17.09 -33.56 20.85
CA GLU A 824 -18.43 -34.17 20.88
C GLU A 824 -18.83 -34.53 22.31
N HIS A 825 -17.91 -35.03 23.14
CA HIS A 825 -18.14 -35.30 24.56
C HIS A 825 -18.44 -34.03 25.37
N VAL A 826 -17.66 -32.95 25.14
CA VAL A 826 -17.90 -31.63 25.77
C VAL A 826 -19.22 -31.02 25.29
N ASN A 827 -19.52 -31.10 23.99
CA ASN A 827 -20.74 -30.54 23.40
C ASN A 827 -22.01 -31.29 23.85
N THR A 828 -21.90 -32.61 24.07
CA THR A 828 -22.99 -33.43 24.63
C THR A 828 -23.08 -33.34 26.16
N ALA A 829 -22.17 -32.62 26.81
CA ALA A 829 -22.03 -32.57 28.27
C ALA A 829 -22.05 -33.96 28.92
N ALA A 830 -21.55 -34.97 28.21
CA ALA A 830 -21.56 -36.34 28.70
C ALA A 830 -20.68 -36.43 29.97
N PRO A 831 -21.09 -37.17 31.01
CA PRO A 831 -20.22 -37.39 32.15
C PRO A 831 -18.94 -38.08 31.68
N LEU A 832 -17.79 -37.56 32.10
CA LEU A 832 -16.50 -38.24 31.87
C LEU A 832 -16.60 -39.64 32.49
N PRO A 833 -16.13 -40.70 31.81
CA PRO A 833 -16.06 -42.02 32.42
C PRO A 833 -15.29 -41.88 33.73
N ALA A 834 -15.95 -42.20 34.84
CA ALA A 834 -15.33 -42.15 36.16
C ALA A 834 -14.04 -42.95 36.06
N ALA A 835 -12.90 -42.29 36.21
CA ALA A 835 -11.64 -42.98 36.29
C ALA A 835 -11.79 -43.96 37.46
N HIS A 836 -11.91 -45.25 37.15
CA HIS A 836 -11.66 -46.32 38.11
C HIS A 836 -10.18 -46.24 38.47
N ILE A 837 -9.79 -45.19 39.18
CA ILE A 837 -8.60 -45.18 39.99
C ILE A 837 -8.91 -46.25 41.02
N ALA A 838 -8.33 -47.43 40.83
CA ALA A 838 -8.11 -48.37 41.90
C ALA A 838 -7.21 -47.66 42.93
N VAL A 839 -7.81 -46.77 43.72
CA VAL A 839 -7.24 -46.32 44.98
C VAL A 839 -7.33 -47.54 45.86
N ALA A 840 -6.26 -48.32 45.89
CA ALA A 840 -6.05 -49.33 46.91
C ALA A 840 -6.00 -48.59 48.26
N THR A 841 -7.15 -48.47 48.91
CA THR A 841 -7.28 -48.09 50.31
C THR A 841 -6.69 -49.20 51.17
N GLN A 842 -5.36 -49.23 51.32
CA GLN A 842 -4.68 -50.16 52.23
C GLN A 842 -4.29 -49.55 53.57
N TYR A 843 -4.60 -48.28 53.86
CA TYR A 843 -4.67 -47.82 55.24
C TYR A 843 -5.62 -46.62 55.38
N THR A 844 -6.47 -46.67 56.40
CA THR A 844 -7.27 -45.55 56.90
C THR A 844 -6.68 -45.12 58.23
N ALA A 845 -6.29 -43.85 58.36
CA ALA A 845 -5.94 -43.26 59.65
C ALA A 845 -7.22 -42.71 60.28
N GLU A 846 -7.71 -43.39 61.33
CA GLU A 846 -8.82 -42.89 62.15
C GLU A 846 -8.26 -42.09 63.33
N VAL A 847 -8.71 -40.83 63.47
CA VAL A 847 -8.39 -39.96 64.61
C VAL A 847 -9.50 -40.12 65.64
N LEU A 848 -9.17 -40.75 66.77
CA LEU A 848 -10.05 -40.89 67.93
C LEU A 848 -9.95 -39.65 68.84
N ASP A 849 -11.08 -38.98 69.09
CA ASP A 849 -11.16 -37.88 70.05
C ASP A 849 -11.33 -38.44 71.47
N LEU A 850 -10.25 -38.46 72.25
CA LEU A 850 -10.21 -38.98 73.63
C LEU A 850 -10.64 -37.91 74.65
N ARG A 851 -11.89 -37.48 74.59
CA ARG A 851 -12.53 -36.73 75.68
C ARG A 851 -13.51 -37.62 76.42
N VAL A 852 -13.00 -38.33 77.43
CA VAL A 852 -13.79 -38.79 78.57
C VAL A 852 -13.94 -37.58 79.51
N ARG A 853 -15.16 -37.38 80.05
CA ARG A 853 -15.60 -36.23 80.86
C ARG A 853 -14.56 -35.60 81.79
#